data_AF-A0A9Q0YZE5-F1
#
_entry.id   AF-A0A9Q0YZE5-F1
#
_cell.length_a   1.000
_cell.length_b   1.000
_cell.length_c   1.000
_cell.angle_alpha   90.00
_cell.angle_beta   90.00
_cell.angle_gamma   90.00
#
_symmetry.space_group_name_H-M   'P 1'
#
loop_
_entity.id
_entity.type
_entity.pdbx_description
1 polymer ?
#
loop_
_entity_poly.entity_id
_entity_poly.type
_entity_poly.pdbx_seq_one_letter_code
_entity_poly.pdbx_strand_id
1 'polypeptide(L)'
;MNNIEEVLVYIEKFQAQWHRLLESVDARVDKILVVVRPQVLADHRALLASLGWPPKLLTPKIDSGEIAGLSYPRVLMQGDKSKGYSQTFLALCSLQHLQRRREDRQHNIIGQRKSCVGLWAIDELVSPIASRMEYHFSKWAEQPEFMFALVYKITKDFIIGVDDVLQPLIDKAMLSSCSAKEAWVSAMVQMLSGFLAKSVFSVLVERYRDKQIRSEVIASWLHLIDHTVSFDKQMRSLLSSETPFFLEESKSFEGLSRGLSVLTIFCDRPEWLKIWAKIELKDAWKKIQPLLKDERAWIIDKECDVMGTESKHFVLSTRGDHKAPLVAESALKIAWEMIERSQTLPSLQPRIRFIRSTAARFFWYFLNGLILRCKNTDFSLENVDASIIKVCGSINAARYIESKMQEWSDDVSFLEMRIAEKDSDIDRNNEVLGNSCFFGEEIKSLEELMTNWLMEIISALLHHFETLSWEYLQNGRYFVQENLHRVPAVTDLAVSFDIVQALDALKSQLHLLKMSLNPKDFLDLWRSVADALDQFVSRSIFTSGIRYSSGGINQFDSDMQALFHVFQPFCYRPDAFFPCIREILKLLQMSKEEAKLLQVALFKDKNGTKCLHSLGISHLTFDQVDNVLSNRKCRS
;
A
#
# COMPACT_ATOMS: atom_id res chain seq x y z
N MET A 1 -28.05 -34.84 29.32
CA MET A 1 -26.96 -33.95 29.81
C MET A 1 -27.25 -32.47 29.54
N ASN A 2 -27.92 -32.09 28.45
CA ASN A 2 -28.27 -30.69 28.13
C ASN A 2 -29.00 -29.92 29.24
N ASN A 3 -29.90 -30.59 29.98
CA ASN A 3 -30.64 -29.96 31.08
C ASN A 3 -29.77 -29.43 32.24
N ILE A 4 -28.56 -29.96 32.43
CA ILE A 4 -27.70 -29.55 33.56
C ILE A 4 -27.09 -28.17 33.29
N GLU A 5 -26.52 -27.95 32.11
CA GLU A 5 -25.92 -26.65 31.77
C GLU A 5 -26.98 -25.54 31.66
N GLU A 6 -28.21 -25.84 31.24
CA GLU A 6 -29.31 -24.87 31.22
C GLU A 6 -29.71 -24.39 32.61
N VAL A 7 -29.74 -25.32 33.58
CA VAL A 7 -29.97 -24.98 35.00
C VAL A 7 -28.81 -24.16 35.55
N LEU A 8 -27.56 -24.48 35.20
CA LEU A 8 -26.39 -23.73 35.66
C LEU A 8 -26.35 -22.30 35.09
N VAL A 9 -26.67 -22.11 33.81
CA VAL A 9 -26.79 -20.78 33.17
C VAL A 9 -27.93 -19.96 33.80
N TYR A 10 -29.04 -20.58 34.18
CA TYR A 10 -30.12 -19.91 34.90
C TYR A 10 -29.67 -19.43 36.29
N ILE A 11 -29.02 -20.29 37.07
CA ILE A 11 -28.50 -19.94 38.40
C ILE A 11 -27.47 -18.81 38.30
N GLU A 12 -26.59 -18.86 37.31
CA GLU A 12 -25.59 -17.83 37.03
C GLU A 12 -26.21 -16.46 36.75
N LYS A 13 -27.27 -16.40 35.92
CA LYS A 13 -27.92 -15.13 35.55
C LYS A 13 -28.73 -14.50 36.68
N PHE A 14 -29.37 -15.32 37.52
CA PHE A 14 -30.36 -14.83 38.48
C PHE A 14 -29.90 -14.88 39.94
N GLN A 15 -28.79 -15.55 40.28
CA GLN A 15 -28.33 -15.65 41.67
C GLN A 15 -26.78 -15.65 41.82
N ALA A 16 -26.18 -14.46 41.70
CA ALA A 16 -24.73 -14.25 41.80
C ALA A 16 -24.07 -14.75 43.12
N GLN A 17 -24.84 -14.89 44.20
CA GLN A 17 -24.34 -15.37 45.50
C GLN A 17 -23.90 -16.84 45.52
N TRP A 18 -24.26 -17.65 44.52
CA TRP A 18 -23.92 -19.08 44.45
C TRP A 18 -22.68 -19.38 43.61
N HIS A 19 -21.86 -18.39 43.28
CA HIS A 19 -20.68 -18.56 42.43
C HIS A 19 -19.73 -19.67 42.92
N ARG A 20 -19.47 -19.76 44.23
CA ARG A 20 -18.62 -20.83 44.82
C ARG A 20 -19.20 -22.24 44.65
N LEU A 21 -20.53 -22.36 44.58
CA LEU A 21 -21.20 -23.64 44.32
C LEU A 21 -21.03 -24.02 42.84
N LEU A 22 -21.15 -23.06 41.92
CA LEU A 22 -20.90 -23.26 40.50
C LEU A 22 -19.44 -23.70 40.25
N GLU A 23 -18.46 -23.04 40.88
CA GLU A 23 -17.05 -23.44 40.82
C GLU A 23 -16.81 -24.87 41.35
N SER A 24 -17.49 -25.25 42.43
CA SER A 24 -17.39 -26.60 43.00
C SER A 24 -18.03 -27.68 42.12
N VAL A 25 -19.17 -27.37 41.48
CA VAL A 25 -19.78 -28.25 40.47
C VAL A 25 -18.84 -28.38 39.28
N ASP A 26 -18.29 -27.27 38.81
CA ASP A 26 -17.34 -27.24 37.72
C ASP A 26 -16.10 -28.08 38.00
N ALA A 27 -15.43 -27.89 39.14
CA ALA A 27 -14.25 -28.67 39.51
C ALA A 27 -14.52 -30.18 39.57
N ARG A 28 -15.75 -30.60 39.92
CA ARG A 28 -16.15 -32.02 39.91
C ARG A 28 -16.37 -32.54 38.50
N VAL A 29 -17.03 -31.77 37.65
CA VAL A 29 -17.22 -32.12 36.24
C VAL A 29 -15.86 -32.22 35.53
N ASP A 30 -14.92 -31.31 35.81
CA ASP A 30 -13.56 -31.38 35.27
C ASP A 30 -12.83 -32.67 35.66
N LYS A 31 -12.88 -33.04 36.94
CA LYS A 31 -12.29 -34.30 37.42
C LYS A 31 -12.89 -35.52 36.71
N ILE A 32 -14.19 -35.51 36.43
CA ILE A 32 -14.87 -36.59 35.71
C ILE A 32 -14.46 -36.58 34.23
N LEU A 33 -14.46 -35.43 33.57
CA LEU A 33 -14.10 -35.30 32.15
C LEU A 33 -12.65 -35.70 31.89
N VAL A 34 -11.71 -35.43 32.81
CA VAL A 34 -10.31 -35.88 32.72
C VAL A 34 -10.20 -37.40 32.63
N VAL A 35 -11.12 -38.16 33.23
CA VAL A 35 -11.13 -39.63 33.19
C VAL A 35 -11.98 -40.16 32.03
N VAL A 36 -13.17 -39.61 31.84
CA VAL A 36 -14.14 -40.08 30.83
C VAL A 36 -13.66 -39.78 29.41
N ARG A 37 -13.08 -38.60 29.16
CA ARG A 37 -12.69 -38.20 27.79
C ARG A 37 -11.63 -39.13 27.19
N PRO A 38 -10.49 -39.43 27.85
CA PRO A 38 -9.51 -40.37 27.29
C PRO A 38 -10.10 -41.77 27.05
N GLN A 39 -10.98 -42.24 27.94
CA GLN A 39 -11.60 -43.56 27.81
C GLN A 39 -12.54 -43.63 26.60
N VAL A 40 -13.43 -42.64 26.43
CA VAL A 40 -14.36 -42.61 25.29
C VAL A 40 -13.60 -42.48 23.96
N LEU A 41 -12.52 -41.70 23.92
CA LEU A 41 -11.66 -41.61 22.73
C LEU A 41 -10.94 -42.94 22.45
N ALA A 42 -10.45 -43.63 23.48
CA ALA A 42 -9.81 -44.94 23.32
C ALA A 42 -10.80 -46.00 22.80
N ASP A 43 -12.02 -46.03 23.33
CA ASP A 43 -13.08 -46.94 22.90
C ASP A 43 -13.49 -46.67 21.45
N HIS A 44 -13.60 -45.40 21.07
CA HIS A 44 -13.88 -45.01 19.68
C HIS A 44 -12.74 -45.41 18.72
N ARG A 45 -11.47 -45.22 19.11
CA ARG A 45 -10.31 -45.69 18.34
C ARG A 45 -10.30 -47.20 18.18
N ALA A 46 -10.59 -47.95 19.24
CA ALA A 46 -10.67 -49.42 19.18
C ALA A 46 -11.77 -49.87 18.22
N LEU A 47 -12.92 -49.20 18.22
CA LEU A 47 -14.00 -49.45 17.27
C LEU A 47 -13.55 -49.15 15.82
N LEU A 48 -12.93 -48.00 15.58
CA LEU A 48 -12.37 -47.64 14.26
C LEU A 48 -11.37 -48.69 13.76
N ALA A 49 -10.47 -49.15 14.61
CA ALA A 49 -9.53 -50.21 14.28
C ALA A 49 -10.24 -51.54 13.93
N SER A 50 -11.32 -51.89 14.65
CA SER A 50 -12.14 -53.08 14.37
C SER A 50 -12.89 -53.00 13.03
N LEU A 51 -13.10 -51.79 12.52
CA LEU A 51 -13.69 -51.50 11.21
C LEU A 51 -12.65 -51.44 10.08
N GLY A 52 -11.37 -51.66 10.39
CA GLY A 52 -10.29 -51.61 9.42
C GLY A 52 -9.82 -50.19 9.08
N TRP A 53 -10.18 -49.19 9.89
CA TRP A 53 -9.69 -47.82 9.74
C TRP A 53 -8.26 -47.67 10.32
N PRO A 54 -7.37 -46.90 9.67
CA PRO A 54 -7.55 -46.21 8.39
C PRO A 54 -7.28 -47.16 7.19
N PRO A 55 -7.88 -46.88 6.01
CA PRO A 55 -7.64 -47.65 4.80
C PRO A 55 -6.18 -47.53 4.36
N LYS A 56 -5.65 -48.57 3.68
CA LYS A 56 -4.29 -48.52 3.12
C LYS A 56 -4.19 -47.33 2.17
N LEU A 57 -3.13 -46.51 2.32
CA LEU A 57 -2.83 -45.44 1.37
C LEU A 57 -2.56 -46.10 0.02
N LEU A 58 -3.53 -46.08 -0.90
CA LEU A 58 -3.48 -46.85 -2.15
C LEU A 58 -2.27 -46.42 -2.99
N THR A 59 -1.46 -47.40 -3.43
CA THR A 59 -0.67 -47.27 -4.66
C THR A 59 -1.60 -47.54 -5.85
N PRO A 60 -1.57 -46.72 -6.91
CA PRO A 60 -2.45 -46.92 -8.06
C PRO A 60 -2.05 -48.23 -8.75
N LYS A 61 -2.90 -49.25 -8.69
CA LYS A 61 -2.80 -50.38 -9.61
C LYS A 61 -3.48 -49.95 -10.91
N ILE A 62 -2.71 -49.98 -11.99
CA ILE A 62 -3.10 -49.50 -13.33
C ILE A 62 -4.03 -50.50 -14.07
N ASP A 63 -4.27 -51.70 -13.53
CA ASP A 63 -5.01 -52.73 -14.27
C ASP A 63 -6.46 -52.85 -13.82
N SER A 64 -7.32 -52.21 -14.63
CA SER A 64 -8.74 -52.49 -14.94
C SER A 64 -9.53 -51.19 -14.97
N GLY A 65 -10.19 -50.93 -16.10
CA GLY A 65 -10.88 -49.68 -16.47
C GLY A 65 -12.15 -49.38 -15.69
N GLU A 66 -12.18 -49.65 -14.40
CA GLU A 66 -13.18 -49.17 -13.46
C GLU A 66 -12.44 -48.43 -12.35
N ILE A 67 -12.38 -47.10 -12.42
CA ILE A 67 -12.03 -46.27 -11.28
C ILE A 67 -13.20 -46.40 -10.30
N ALA A 68 -13.25 -47.51 -9.56
CA ALA A 68 -14.13 -47.69 -8.43
C ALA A 68 -13.65 -46.71 -7.36
N GLY A 69 -14.21 -45.49 -7.40
CA GLY A 69 -14.08 -44.49 -6.35
C GLY A 69 -14.61 -45.06 -5.05
N LEU A 70 -13.73 -45.69 -4.28
CA LEU A 70 -14.04 -46.14 -2.95
C LEU A 70 -14.20 -44.90 -2.07
N SER A 71 -15.44 -44.45 -1.88
CA SER A 71 -15.81 -43.42 -0.91
C SER A 71 -15.60 -44.01 0.49
N TYR A 72 -14.38 -43.90 1.03
CA TYR A 72 -13.96 -44.71 2.18
C TYR A 72 -14.65 -44.43 3.54
N PRO A 73 -15.46 -43.37 3.72
CA PRO A 73 -16.46 -43.36 4.79
C PRO A 73 -17.73 -44.19 4.49
N ARG A 74 -18.14 -44.35 3.22
CA ARG A 74 -19.30 -45.19 2.84
C ARG A 74 -19.02 -46.68 3.06
N VAL A 75 -17.77 -47.10 2.84
CA VAL A 75 -17.32 -48.48 3.10
C VAL A 75 -17.37 -48.82 4.60
N LEU A 76 -17.14 -47.86 5.49
CA LEU A 76 -17.28 -48.03 6.94
C LEU A 76 -18.73 -48.23 7.39
N MET A 77 -19.72 -47.78 6.60
CA MET A 77 -21.13 -47.75 6.96
C MET A 77 -21.93 -49.01 6.59
N GLN A 78 -21.29 -50.09 6.14
CA GLN A 78 -21.98 -51.33 5.73
C GLN A 78 -22.15 -52.32 6.91
N GLY A 79 -23.39 -52.70 7.23
CA GLY A 79 -23.74 -53.75 8.21
C GLY A 79 -23.99 -53.28 9.65
N ASP A 80 -24.18 -54.23 10.59
CA ASP A 80 -24.57 -53.94 11.99
C ASP A 80 -23.53 -53.12 12.79
N LYS A 81 -22.26 -53.13 12.37
CA LYS A 81 -21.19 -52.33 12.99
C LYS A 81 -21.31 -50.81 12.70
N SER A 82 -22.10 -50.43 11.69
CA SER A 82 -22.43 -49.03 11.34
C SER A 82 -23.22 -48.32 12.45
N LYS A 83 -24.11 -49.04 13.13
CA LYS A 83 -24.89 -48.51 14.26
C LYS A 83 -23.99 -48.17 15.46
N GLY A 84 -23.02 -49.04 15.76
CA GLY A 84 -22.05 -48.80 16.84
C GLY A 84 -21.15 -47.58 16.56
N TYR A 85 -20.68 -47.43 15.32
CA TYR A 85 -19.91 -46.25 14.91
C TYR A 85 -20.74 -44.96 15.03
N SER A 86 -21.96 -44.96 14.48
CA SER A 86 -22.87 -43.81 14.57
C SER A 86 -23.16 -43.42 16.02
N GLN A 87 -23.35 -44.39 16.93
CA GLN A 87 -23.58 -44.13 18.35
C GLN A 87 -22.36 -43.51 19.03
N THR A 88 -21.16 -44.07 18.81
CA THR A 88 -19.93 -43.51 19.40
C THR A 88 -19.58 -42.13 18.84
N PHE A 89 -19.80 -41.92 17.54
CA PHE A 89 -19.65 -40.61 16.90
C PHE A 89 -20.59 -39.57 17.51
N LEU A 90 -21.88 -39.88 17.63
CA LEU A 90 -22.86 -38.99 18.26
C LEU A 90 -22.55 -38.72 19.73
N ALA A 91 -22.06 -39.73 20.47
CA ALA A 91 -21.65 -39.57 21.86
C ALA A 91 -20.45 -38.61 21.99
N LEU A 92 -19.45 -38.71 21.10
CA LEU A 92 -18.32 -37.79 21.05
C LEU A 92 -18.74 -36.36 20.70
N CYS A 93 -19.60 -36.19 19.69
CA CYS A 93 -20.17 -34.89 19.35
C CYS A 93 -20.94 -34.28 20.52
N SER A 94 -21.74 -35.09 21.23
CA SER A 94 -22.51 -34.65 22.40
C SER A 94 -21.60 -34.25 23.57
N LEU A 95 -20.55 -35.03 23.84
CA LEU A 95 -19.57 -34.73 24.88
C LEU A 95 -18.79 -33.45 24.58
N GLN A 96 -18.39 -33.27 23.31
CA GLN A 96 -17.72 -32.06 22.86
C GLN A 96 -18.63 -30.84 22.96
N HIS A 97 -19.90 -30.97 22.56
CA HIS A 97 -20.89 -29.90 22.68
C HIS A 97 -21.10 -29.46 24.13
N LEU A 98 -21.18 -30.42 25.07
CA LEU A 98 -21.26 -30.15 26.49
C LEU A 98 -20.02 -29.38 26.99
N GLN A 99 -18.81 -29.84 26.61
CA GLN A 99 -17.57 -29.18 27.00
C GLN A 99 -17.51 -27.74 26.48
N ARG A 100 -17.90 -27.48 25.22
CA ARG A 100 -17.92 -26.13 24.65
C ARG A 100 -18.90 -25.20 25.36
N ARG A 101 -20.15 -25.64 25.59
CA ARG A 101 -21.15 -24.83 26.30
C ARG A 101 -20.67 -24.41 27.68
N ARG A 102 -19.91 -25.29 28.33
CA ARG A 102 -19.30 -25.03 29.62
C ARG A 102 -18.12 -24.07 29.54
N GLU A 103 -17.24 -24.24 28.55
CA GLU A 103 -16.18 -23.27 28.27
C GLU A 103 -16.77 -21.89 27.96
N ASP A 104 -17.81 -21.78 27.13
CA ASP A 104 -18.50 -20.52 26.85
C ASP A 104 -19.08 -19.88 28.11
N ARG A 105 -19.69 -20.68 29.01
CA ARG A 105 -20.15 -20.21 30.32
C ARG A 105 -19.01 -19.63 31.15
N GLN A 106 -17.89 -20.35 31.26
CA GLN A 106 -16.71 -19.90 32.01
C GLN A 106 -16.02 -18.68 31.36
N HIS A 107 -15.98 -18.61 30.04
CA HIS A 107 -15.29 -17.56 29.27
C HIS A 107 -16.16 -16.31 29.02
N ASN A 108 -17.47 -16.34 29.29
CA ASN A 108 -18.31 -15.13 29.35
C ASN A 108 -17.83 -14.13 30.43
N ILE A 109 -16.93 -14.54 31.33
CA ILE A 109 -16.22 -13.66 32.28
C ILE A 109 -15.05 -12.89 31.59
N ILE A 110 -14.52 -13.36 30.45
CA ILE A 110 -13.26 -12.88 29.84
C ILE A 110 -13.39 -12.50 28.34
N GLY A 111 -14.58 -12.60 27.73
CA GLY A 111 -14.85 -11.93 26.44
C GLY A 111 -14.16 -12.51 25.20
N GLN A 112 -13.75 -13.78 25.19
CA GLN A 112 -13.23 -14.45 23.99
C GLN A 112 -14.11 -15.65 23.61
N ARG A 113 -15.00 -15.47 22.62
CA ARG A 113 -15.66 -16.60 21.94
C ARG A 113 -14.68 -17.23 20.95
N LYS A 114 -14.25 -18.47 21.21
CA LYS A 114 -13.52 -19.27 20.22
C LYS A 114 -14.52 -19.97 19.31
N SER A 115 -14.62 -19.52 18.06
CA SER A 115 -15.43 -20.22 17.05
C SER A 115 -14.88 -21.63 16.78
N CYS A 116 -15.80 -22.58 16.63
CA CYS A 116 -15.57 -24.01 16.44
C CYS A 116 -14.94 -24.31 15.08
N VAL A 117 -13.79 -24.97 15.05
CA VAL A 117 -13.31 -25.66 13.82
C VAL A 117 -12.87 -27.11 14.06
N GLY A 118 -12.37 -27.47 15.24
CA GLY A 118 -12.02 -28.86 15.55
C GLY A 118 -13.22 -29.68 16.02
N LEU A 119 -13.55 -30.78 15.33
CA LEU A 119 -14.50 -31.81 15.80
C LEU A 119 -13.70 -33.03 16.24
N TRP A 120 -13.81 -33.42 17.53
CA TRP A 120 -13.00 -34.52 18.06
C TRP A 120 -13.22 -35.82 17.29
N ALA A 121 -14.46 -36.11 16.91
CA ALA A 121 -14.77 -37.31 16.14
C ALA A 121 -14.07 -37.33 14.76
N ILE A 122 -13.85 -36.16 14.15
CA ILE A 122 -13.10 -36.03 12.90
C ILE A 122 -11.59 -36.08 13.14
N ASP A 123 -11.11 -35.44 14.21
CA ASP A 123 -9.70 -35.50 14.61
C ASP A 123 -9.26 -36.96 14.85
N GLU A 124 -10.14 -37.79 15.43
CA GLU A 124 -9.90 -39.22 15.65
C GLU A 124 -9.89 -40.05 14.35
N LEU A 125 -10.62 -39.63 13.31
CA LEU A 125 -10.51 -40.24 11.99
C LEU A 125 -9.19 -39.85 11.31
N VAL A 126 -8.76 -38.61 11.47
CA VAL A 126 -7.56 -38.06 10.85
C VAL A 126 -6.28 -38.57 11.53
N SER A 127 -6.27 -38.76 12.85
CA SER A 127 -5.07 -39.14 13.61
C SER A 127 -4.37 -40.42 13.09
N PRO A 128 -5.07 -41.54 12.81
CA PRO A 128 -4.43 -42.72 12.24
C PRO A 128 -3.89 -42.51 10.82
N ILE A 129 -4.53 -41.65 10.01
CA ILE A 129 -4.06 -41.27 8.68
C ILE A 129 -2.78 -40.43 8.82
N ALA A 130 -2.78 -39.47 9.75
CA ALA A 130 -1.65 -38.63 10.09
C ALA A 130 -0.41 -39.48 10.42
N SER A 131 -0.55 -40.46 11.31
CA SER A 131 0.57 -41.34 11.69
C SER A 131 1.16 -42.10 10.50
N ARG A 132 0.34 -42.51 9.52
CA ARG A 132 0.83 -43.15 8.29
C ARG A 132 1.54 -42.16 7.38
N MET A 133 1.03 -40.94 7.24
CA MET A 133 1.66 -39.88 6.44
C MET A 133 2.97 -39.40 7.06
N GLU A 134 3.05 -39.26 8.38
CA GLU A 134 4.25 -38.80 9.09
C GLU A 134 5.47 -39.69 8.77
N TYR A 135 5.27 -41.00 8.61
CA TYR A 135 6.33 -41.93 8.17
C TYR A 135 6.91 -41.54 6.80
N HIS A 136 6.08 -41.06 5.88
CA HIS A 136 6.52 -40.56 4.58
C HIS A 136 7.14 -39.16 4.70
N PHE A 137 6.53 -38.28 5.49
CA PHE A 137 7.03 -36.91 5.69
C PHE A 137 8.43 -36.88 6.29
N SER A 138 8.77 -37.78 7.22
CA SER A 138 10.14 -37.88 7.75
C SER A 138 11.19 -38.17 6.68
N LYS A 139 10.81 -38.82 5.55
CA LYS A 139 11.71 -39.09 4.43
C LYS A 139 11.79 -37.93 3.43
N TRP A 140 10.79 -37.05 3.43
CA TRP A 140 10.66 -35.94 2.48
C TRP A 140 10.94 -34.58 3.11
N ALA A 141 11.67 -34.51 4.23
CA ALA A 141 11.92 -33.26 4.95
C ALA A 141 12.47 -32.12 4.05
N GLU A 142 13.24 -32.47 3.02
CA GLU A 142 13.82 -31.55 2.04
C GLU A 142 12.95 -31.34 0.79
N GLN A 143 11.81 -32.02 0.67
CA GLN A 143 10.90 -32.03 -0.49
C GLN A 143 9.45 -31.77 -0.04
N PRO A 144 9.13 -30.54 0.42
CA PRO A 144 7.84 -30.22 1.00
C PRO A 144 6.67 -30.37 0.01
N GLU A 145 6.90 -30.19 -1.29
CA GLU A 145 5.95 -30.41 -2.39
C GLU A 145 5.27 -31.79 -2.33
N PHE A 146 5.99 -32.85 -1.99
CA PHE A 146 5.40 -34.19 -1.85
C PHE A 146 4.50 -34.29 -0.61
N MET A 147 4.82 -33.57 0.46
CA MET A 147 3.95 -33.50 1.64
C MET A 147 2.63 -32.82 1.30
N PHE A 148 2.69 -31.62 0.70
CA PHE A 148 1.50 -30.86 0.30
C PHE A 148 0.63 -31.66 -0.68
N ALA A 149 1.24 -32.26 -1.72
CA ALA A 149 0.52 -33.05 -2.71
C ALA A 149 -0.18 -34.28 -2.10
N LEU A 150 0.48 -34.98 -1.16
CA LEU A 150 -0.10 -36.13 -0.48
C LEU A 150 -1.32 -35.74 0.37
N VAL A 151 -1.19 -34.67 1.16
CA VAL A 151 -2.28 -34.19 2.02
C VAL A 151 -3.46 -33.71 1.18
N TYR A 152 -3.20 -32.92 0.12
CA TYR A 152 -4.26 -32.45 -0.76
C TYR A 152 -5.01 -33.61 -1.43
N LYS A 153 -4.26 -34.57 -1.98
CA LYS A 153 -4.84 -35.76 -2.63
C LYS A 153 -5.74 -36.52 -1.67
N ILE A 154 -5.24 -36.87 -0.48
CA ILE A 154 -6.01 -37.65 0.50
C ILE A 154 -7.20 -36.83 1.02
N THR A 155 -7.06 -35.53 1.21
CA THR A 155 -8.19 -34.69 1.61
C THR A 155 -9.29 -34.74 0.55
N LYS A 156 -8.93 -34.57 -0.72
CA LYS A 156 -9.85 -34.59 -1.86
C LYS A 156 -10.49 -35.97 -2.07
N ASP A 157 -9.72 -37.05 -1.97
CA ASP A 157 -10.21 -38.42 -2.21
C ASP A 157 -11.30 -38.82 -1.18
N PHE A 158 -11.23 -38.27 0.04
CA PHE A 158 -12.18 -38.59 1.11
C PHE A 158 -13.35 -37.60 1.23
N ILE A 159 -13.27 -36.42 0.59
CA ILE A 159 -14.21 -35.31 0.81
C ILE A 159 -15.67 -35.68 0.51
N ILE A 160 -15.91 -36.44 -0.57
CA ILE A 160 -17.26 -36.86 -0.99
C ILE A 160 -17.86 -37.81 0.07
N GLY A 161 -17.08 -38.79 0.51
CA GLY A 161 -17.58 -39.72 1.51
C GLY A 161 -17.74 -39.07 2.89
N VAL A 162 -16.92 -38.09 3.24
CA VAL A 162 -17.09 -37.28 4.46
C VAL A 162 -18.42 -36.57 4.43
N ASP A 163 -18.77 -35.96 3.30
CA ASP A 163 -20.04 -35.26 3.11
C ASP A 163 -21.23 -36.21 3.24
N ASP A 164 -21.21 -37.30 2.48
CA ASP A 164 -22.32 -38.27 2.42
C ASP A 164 -22.60 -38.96 3.75
N VAL A 165 -21.57 -39.14 4.58
CA VAL A 165 -21.61 -40.03 5.74
C VAL A 165 -21.53 -39.27 7.06
N LEU A 166 -20.65 -38.28 7.15
CA LEU A 166 -20.43 -37.56 8.40
C LEU A 166 -21.37 -36.37 8.54
N GLN A 167 -21.73 -35.66 7.45
CA GLN A 167 -22.67 -34.54 7.54
C GLN A 167 -24.03 -34.96 8.15
N PRO A 168 -24.68 -36.06 7.74
CA PRO A 168 -25.93 -36.50 8.37
C PRO A 168 -25.80 -36.85 9.86
N LEU A 169 -24.62 -37.32 10.30
CA LEU A 169 -24.36 -37.60 11.70
C LEU A 169 -24.16 -36.31 12.52
N ILE A 170 -23.50 -35.31 11.94
CA ILE A 170 -23.34 -33.98 12.54
C ILE A 170 -24.71 -33.29 12.66
N ASP A 171 -25.54 -33.37 11.62
CA ASP A 171 -26.90 -32.83 11.63
C ASP A 171 -27.75 -33.51 12.71
N LYS A 172 -27.65 -34.84 12.84
CA LYS A 172 -28.31 -35.60 13.91
C LYS A 172 -27.79 -35.25 15.31
N ALA A 173 -26.53 -34.84 15.44
CA ALA A 173 -25.98 -34.32 16.68
C ALA A 173 -26.44 -32.89 17.01
N MET A 174 -27.27 -32.27 16.16
CA MET A 174 -27.77 -30.89 16.30
C MET A 174 -26.66 -29.85 16.34
N LEU A 175 -25.55 -30.10 15.63
CA LEU A 175 -24.42 -29.18 15.48
C LEU A 175 -24.59 -28.33 14.20
N SER A 176 -25.69 -27.58 14.12
CA SER A 176 -26.16 -26.89 12.90
C SER A 176 -25.22 -25.82 12.32
N SER A 177 -24.12 -25.50 13.01
CA SER A 177 -23.09 -24.54 12.57
C SER A 177 -21.79 -25.22 12.09
N CYS A 178 -21.74 -26.56 11.99
CA CYS A 178 -20.54 -27.29 11.65
C CYS A 178 -20.70 -28.01 10.30
N SER A 179 -19.81 -27.71 9.36
CA SER A 179 -19.67 -28.48 8.12
C SER A 179 -18.67 -29.63 8.30
N ALA A 180 -19.07 -30.84 7.92
CA ALA A 180 -18.20 -32.01 7.89
C ALA A 180 -16.99 -31.78 6.98
N LYS A 181 -17.21 -31.15 5.81
CA LYS A 181 -16.16 -30.81 4.85
C LYS A 181 -15.15 -29.83 5.45
N GLU A 182 -15.62 -28.75 6.05
CA GLU A 182 -14.74 -27.73 6.67
C GLU A 182 -13.92 -28.32 7.81
N ALA A 183 -14.56 -29.10 8.68
CA ALA A 183 -13.87 -29.73 9.81
C ALA A 183 -12.86 -30.78 9.33
N TRP A 184 -13.15 -31.53 8.27
CA TRP A 184 -12.20 -32.47 7.66
C TRP A 184 -11.00 -31.76 7.03
N VAL A 185 -11.24 -30.74 6.21
CA VAL A 185 -10.18 -29.93 5.59
C VAL A 185 -9.32 -29.28 6.68
N SER A 186 -9.95 -28.68 7.68
CA SER A 186 -9.24 -28.09 8.82
C SER A 186 -8.38 -29.12 9.55
N ALA A 187 -8.91 -30.30 9.89
CA ALA A 187 -8.14 -31.32 10.62
C ALA A 187 -6.92 -31.80 9.82
N MET A 188 -7.06 -31.96 8.49
CA MET A 188 -5.94 -32.31 7.60
C MET A 188 -4.89 -31.18 7.51
N VAL A 189 -5.33 -29.92 7.44
CA VAL A 189 -4.43 -28.74 7.45
C VAL A 189 -3.69 -28.62 8.78
N GLN A 190 -4.38 -28.77 9.92
CA GLN A 190 -3.76 -28.71 11.25
C GLN A 190 -2.75 -29.83 11.46
N MET A 191 -3.03 -31.04 10.95
CA MET A 191 -2.09 -32.14 10.98
C MET A 191 -0.78 -31.80 10.24
N LEU A 192 -0.88 -31.30 9.00
CA LEU A 192 0.28 -30.89 8.23
C LEU A 192 1.03 -29.73 8.89
N SER A 193 0.28 -28.72 9.36
CA SER A 193 0.80 -27.56 10.08
C SER A 193 1.61 -27.97 11.31
N GLY A 194 1.08 -28.90 12.12
CA GLY A 194 1.76 -29.44 13.29
C GLY A 194 3.07 -30.15 12.94
N PHE A 195 3.08 -30.95 11.87
CA PHE A 195 4.30 -31.61 11.39
C PHE A 195 5.34 -30.59 10.90
N LEU A 196 4.94 -29.64 10.05
CA LEU A 196 5.83 -28.62 9.50
C LEU A 196 6.42 -27.75 10.62
N ALA A 197 5.61 -27.35 11.60
CA ALA A 197 6.08 -26.59 12.74
C ALA A 197 7.15 -27.36 13.55
N LYS A 198 6.90 -28.64 13.84
CA LYS A 198 7.78 -29.46 14.68
C LYS A 198 9.07 -29.88 13.98
N SER A 199 9.01 -30.21 12.69
CA SER A 199 10.08 -30.93 11.99
C SER A 199 10.81 -30.09 10.94
N VAL A 200 10.13 -29.11 10.32
CA VAL A 200 10.68 -28.35 9.19
C VAL A 200 11.04 -26.92 9.63
N PHE A 201 10.06 -26.14 10.10
CA PHE A 201 10.28 -24.75 10.51
C PHE A 201 11.21 -24.63 11.72
N SER A 202 11.13 -25.54 12.69
CA SER A 202 12.05 -25.58 13.84
C SER A 202 13.52 -25.67 13.40
N VAL A 203 13.82 -26.60 12.47
CA VAL A 203 15.16 -26.81 11.90
C VAL A 203 15.60 -25.60 11.08
N LEU A 204 14.71 -25.04 10.25
CA LEU A 204 15.02 -23.84 9.45
C LEU A 204 15.34 -22.63 10.35
N VAL A 205 14.60 -22.45 11.45
CA VAL A 205 14.84 -21.36 12.42
C VAL A 205 16.19 -21.53 13.12
N GLU A 206 16.56 -22.76 13.50
CA GLU A 206 17.87 -23.04 14.09
C GLU A 206 19.00 -22.76 13.08
N ARG A 207 18.90 -23.28 11.85
CA ARG A 207 19.89 -23.07 10.79
C ARG A 207 19.99 -21.60 10.36
N TYR A 208 18.91 -20.82 10.42
CA TYR A 208 18.92 -19.38 10.08
C TYR A 208 19.85 -18.56 10.98
N ARG A 209 20.07 -19.01 12.22
CA ARG A 209 20.98 -18.35 13.17
C ARG A 209 22.43 -18.44 12.71
N ASP A 210 22.79 -19.52 12.02
CA ASP A 210 24.09 -19.66 11.39
C ASP A 210 24.24 -18.64 10.23
N LYS A 211 25.38 -17.97 10.17
CA LYS A 211 25.69 -17.00 9.11
C LYS A 211 26.10 -17.68 7.81
N GLN A 212 26.72 -18.86 7.87
CA GLN A 212 27.31 -19.51 6.69
C GLN A 212 26.23 -20.12 5.77
N ILE A 213 25.22 -20.76 6.36
CA ILE A 213 24.17 -21.51 5.63
C ILE A 213 22.95 -20.62 5.33
N ARG A 214 22.97 -19.35 5.78
CA ARG A 214 21.80 -18.46 5.77
C ARG A 214 21.16 -18.28 4.38
N SER A 215 21.97 -18.22 3.33
CA SER A 215 21.47 -18.02 1.96
C SER A 215 20.66 -19.21 1.45
N GLU A 216 21.10 -20.44 1.73
CA GLU A 216 20.38 -21.67 1.38
C GLU A 216 19.08 -21.79 2.19
N VAL A 217 19.12 -21.41 3.48
CA VAL A 217 17.95 -21.37 4.35
C VAL A 217 16.92 -20.36 3.84
N ILE A 218 17.35 -19.19 3.36
CA ILE A 218 16.46 -18.17 2.77
C ILE A 218 15.71 -18.75 1.55
N ALA A 219 16.41 -19.41 0.62
CA ALA A 219 15.78 -20.00 -0.56
C ALA A 219 14.80 -21.11 -0.19
N SER A 220 15.21 -22.00 0.73
CA SER A 220 14.37 -23.10 1.21
C SER A 220 13.12 -22.60 1.94
N TRP A 221 13.25 -21.53 2.72
CA TRP A 221 12.12 -20.90 3.41
C TRP A 221 11.11 -20.30 2.43
N LEU A 222 11.57 -19.52 1.45
CA LEU A 222 10.68 -18.91 0.46
C LEU A 222 9.97 -19.97 -0.38
N HIS A 223 10.67 -21.01 -0.80
CA HIS A 223 10.08 -22.15 -1.51
C HIS A 223 8.99 -22.85 -0.69
N LEU A 224 9.24 -23.08 0.60
CA LEU A 224 8.24 -23.65 1.51
C LEU A 224 7.00 -22.75 1.64
N ILE A 225 7.19 -21.44 1.75
CA ILE A 225 6.10 -20.46 1.81
C ILE A 225 5.28 -20.44 0.52
N ASP A 226 5.92 -20.45 -0.66
CA ASP A 226 5.22 -20.46 -1.94
C ASP A 226 4.33 -21.71 -2.09
N HIS A 227 4.85 -22.89 -1.72
CA HIS A 227 4.05 -24.11 -1.67
C HIS A 227 2.93 -24.04 -0.64
N THR A 228 3.18 -23.43 0.52
CA THR A 228 2.17 -23.25 1.57
C THR A 228 1.03 -22.37 1.10
N VAL A 229 1.32 -21.23 0.47
CA VAL A 229 0.31 -20.30 -0.07
C VAL A 229 -0.50 -20.97 -1.18
N SER A 230 0.16 -21.70 -2.09
CA SER A 230 -0.50 -22.45 -3.16
C SER A 230 -1.42 -23.55 -2.60
N PHE A 231 -0.93 -24.33 -1.63
CA PHE A 231 -1.70 -25.37 -0.95
C PHE A 231 -2.91 -24.80 -0.23
N ASP A 232 -2.77 -23.71 0.53
CA ASP A 232 -3.90 -23.07 1.22
C ASP A 232 -4.98 -22.59 0.23
N LYS A 233 -4.58 -22.02 -0.92
CA LYS A 233 -5.52 -21.64 -2.00
C LYS A 233 -6.26 -22.87 -2.56
N GLN A 234 -5.57 -23.98 -2.76
CA GLN A 234 -6.17 -25.24 -3.21
C GLN A 234 -7.09 -25.89 -2.17
N MET A 235 -6.76 -25.81 -0.88
CA MET A 235 -7.61 -26.36 0.18
C MET A 235 -8.90 -25.55 0.34
N ARG A 236 -8.84 -24.22 0.20
CA ARG A 236 -10.05 -23.37 0.19
C ARG A 236 -10.98 -23.65 -0.98
N SER A 237 -10.43 -23.95 -2.17
CA SER A 237 -11.27 -24.25 -3.34
C SER A 237 -12.07 -25.55 -3.20
N LEU A 238 -11.65 -26.48 -2.33
CA LEU A 238 -12.44 -27.67 -1.99
C LEU A 238 -13.73 -27.35 -1.22
N LEU A 239 -13.81 -26.18 -0.58
CA LEU A 239 -14.96 -25.75 0.21
C LEU A 239 -15.92 -24.86 -0.59
N SER A 240 -15.44 -24.16 -1.61
CA SER A 240 -16.19 -23.17 -2.38
C SER A 240 -17.19 -23.74 -3.41
N SER A 241 -17.46 -25.05 -3.43
CA SER A 241 -18.44 -25.63 -4.37
C SER A 241 -19.89 -25.47 -3.91
N GLU A 242 -20.13 -25.06 -2.67
CA GLU A 242 -21.47 -24.93 -2.10
C GLU A 242 -21.75 -23.47 -1.71
N THR A 243 -22.40 -22.76 -2.65
CA THR A 243 -23.10 -21.47 -2.47
C THR A 243 -22.24 -20.19 -2.53
N PRO A 244 -22.22 -19.48 -3.68
CA PRO A 244 -21.54 -18.19 -3.83
C PRO A 244 -22.43 -16.99 -3.45
N PHE A 245 -23.33 -17.12 -2.47
CA PHE A 245 -24.28 -16.05 -2.13
C PHE A 245 -24.55 -15.99 -0.61
N PHE A 246 -24.16 -14.86 -0.01
CA PHE A 246 -24.55 -14.37 1.32
C PHE A 246 -23.88 -14.98 2.57
N LEU A 247 -22.55 -15.01 2.64
CA LEU A 247 -21.90 -14.73 3.93
C LEU A 247 -21.02 -13.49 3.78
N GLU A 248 -21.67 -12.34 3.98
CA GLU A 248 -21.00 -11.11 4.39
C GLU A 248 -19.97 -11.42 5.48
N GLU A 249 -18.77 -10.89 5.29
CA GLU A 249 -17.67 -10.71 6.26
C GLU A 249 -18.15 -9.87 7.46
N SER A 250 -19.14 -10.39 8.17
CA SER A 250 -19.70 -9.80 9.38
C SER A 250 -18.93 -10.35 10.57
N LYS A 251 -17.86 -9.64 10.94
CA LYS A 251 -17.27 -9.45 12.30
C LYS A 251 -17.11 -10.64 13.28
N SER A 252 -17.35 -11.91 12.93
CA SER A 252 -17.25 -13.04 13.87
C SER A 252 -16.49 -14.27 13.37
N PHE A 253 -15.82 -14.21 12.23
CA PHE A 253 -15.26 -15.40 11.56
C PHE A 253 -13.73 -15.58 11.63
N GLU A 254 -13.03 -14.92 12.56
CA GLU A 254 -11.57 -15.14 12.74
C GLU A 254 -11.21 -16.58 13.17
N GLY A 255 -12.18 -17.34 13.70
CA GLY A 255 -11.96 -18.74 14.06
C GLY A 255 -11.95 -19.71 12.88
N LEU A 256 -12.82 -19.50 11.87
CA LEU A 256 -12.96 -20.42 10.72
C LEU A 256 -11.73 -20.37 9.80
N SER A 257 -11.21 -19.16 9.57
CA SER A 257 -9.97 -18.95 8.80
C SER A 257 -8.76 -19.62 9.45
N ARG A 258 -8.69 -19.68 10.78
CA ARG A 258 -7.57 -20.26 11.54
C ARG A 258 -7.49 -21.79 11.41
N GLY A 259 -8.57 -22.48 11.07
CA GLY A 259 -8.48 -23.92 10.81
C GLY A 259 -7.91 -24.28 9.45
N LEU A 260 -8.06 -23.36 8.48
CA LEU A 260 -7.97 -23.64 7.03
C LEU A 260 -6.65 -23.18 6.38
N SER A 261 -5.73 -22.59 7.15
CA SER A 261 -4.42 -22.17 6.65
C SER A 261 -3.29 -22.84 7.42
N VAL A 262 -2.25 -23.28 6.73
CA VAL A 262 -1.01 -23.74 7.36
C VAL A 262 -0.22 -22.57 7.97
N LEU A 263 -0.43 -21.32 7.51
CA LEU A 263 0.26 -20.14 8.04
C LEU A 263 -0.18 -19.75 9.48
N THR A 264 -1.12 -20.47 10.06
CA THR A 264 -1.49 -20.38 11.49
C THR A 264 -0.29 -20.51 12.42
N ILE A 265 0.73 -21.27 12.00
CA ILE A 265 2.00 -21.44 12.70
C ILE A 265 2.62 -20.08 13.08
N PHE A 266 2.52 -19.09 12.18
CA PHE A 266 3.07 -17.76 12.39
C PHE A 266 2.22 -16.89 13.33
N CYS A 267 0.93 -17.21 13.47
CA CYS A 267 0.05 -16.59 14.45
C CYS A 267 0.42 -17.04 15.87
N ASP A 268 0.73 -18.33 16.02
CA ASP A 268 1.11 -18.93 17.32
C ASP A 268 2.56 -18.60 17.72
N ARG A 269 3.43 -18.34 16.74
CA ARG A 269 4.86 -18.06 16.94
C ARG A 269 5.24 -16.71 16.30
N PRO A 270 5.06 -15.57 17.00
CA PRO A 270 5.35 -14.25 16.44
C PRO A 270 6.84 -14.05 16.10
N GLU A 271 7.75 -14.77 16.76
CA GLU A 271 9.18 -14.73 16.41
C GLU A 271 9.47 -15.32 15.03
N TRP A 272 8.71 -16.33 14.60
CA TRP A 272 8.87 -16.93 13.27
C TRP A 272 8.33 -16.00 12.19
N LEU A 273 7.23 -15.29 12.48
CA LEU A 273 6.70 -14.24 11.61
C LEU A 273 7.74 -13.14 11.37
N LYS A 274 8.45 -12.70 12.43
CA LYS A 274 9.55 -11.72 12.31
C LYS A 274 10.70 -12.24 11.46
N ILE A 275 11.04 -13.52 11.55
CA ILE A 275 12.09 -14.14 10.72
C ILE A 275 11.65 -14.14 9.25
N TRP A 276 10.44 -14.60 8.96
CA TRP A 276 9.88 -14.60 7.60
C TRP A 276 9.87 -13.19 7.01
N ALA A 277 9.36 -12.19 7.74
CA ALA A 277 9.36 -10.80 7.29
C ALA A 277 10.78 -10.28 6.96
N LYS A 278 11.79 -10.63 7.77
CA LYS A 278 13.19 -10.27 7.49
C LYS A 278 13.76 -10.97 6.26
N ILE A 279 13.33 -12.19 5.98
CA ILE A 279 13.74 -12.97 4.80
C ILE A 279 13.16 -12.31 3.54
N GLU A 280 11.86 -12.05 3.52
CA GLU A 280 11.14 -11.40 2.41
C GLU A 280 11.70 -10.03 2.09
N LEU A 281 11.88 -9.18 3.10
CA LEU A 281 12.44 -7.84 2.93
C LEU A 281 13.86 -7.88 2.34
N LYS A 282 14.69 -8.86 2.74
CA LYS A 282 16.04 -9.02 2.20
C LYS A 282 16.02 -9.50 0.74
N ASP A 283 15.15 -10.43 0.40
CA ASP A 283 15.00 -10.92 -0.97
C ASP A 283 14.46 -9.82 -1.90
N ALA A 284 13.42 -9.11 -1.47
CA ALA A 284 12.85 -7.95 -2.15
C ALA A 284 13.92 -6.86 -2.40
N TRP A 285 14.71 -6.54 -1.38
CA TRP A 285 15.80 -5.57 -1.53
C TRP A 285 16.88 -6.05 -2.51
N LYS A 286 17.26 -7.32 -2.46
CA LYS A 286 18.23 -7.93 -3.40
C LYS A 286 17.73 -7.86 -4.84
N LYS A 287 16.42 -7.97 -5.09
CA LYS A 287 15.80 -7.84 -6.42
C LYS A 287 15.81 -6.40 -6.95
N ILE A 288 15.49 -5.41 -6.13
CA ILE A 288 15.39 -4.01 -6.58
C ILE A 288 16.75 -3.28 -6.62
N GLN A 289 17.70 -3.67 -5.77
CA GLN A 289 19.01 -3.02 -5.69
C GLN A 289 19.79 -2.91 -7.03
N PRO A 290 19.87 -3.96 -7.87
CA PRO A 290 20.53 -3.83 -9.17
C PRO A 290 19.77 -2.88 -10.11
N LEU A 291 18.44 -2.87 -10.05
CA LEU A 291 17.59 -1.99 -10.88
C LEU A 291 17.76 -0.52 -10.50
N LEU A 292 17.94 -0.20 -9.21
CA LEU A 292 18.23 1.17 -8.77
C LEU A 292 19.55 1.71 -9.33
N LYS A 293 20.53 0.83 -9.58
CA LYS A 293 21.85 1.18 -10.13
C LYS A 293 21.88 1.23 -11.66
N ASP A 294 20.96 0.55 -12.32
CA ASP A 294 20.88 0.49 -13.78
C ASP A 294 20.15 1.72 -14.32
N GLU A 295 20.88 2.60 -15.01
CA GLU A 295 20.30 3.80 -15.65
C GLU A 295 19.22 3.47 -16.68
N ARG A 296 19.20 2.26 -17.26
CA ARG A 296 18.16 1.84 -18.21
C ARG A 296 16.80 1.67 -17.52
N ALA A 297 16.77 1.31 -16.25
CA ALA A 297 15.54 1.13 -15.48
C ALA A 297 14.82 2.48 -15.18
N TRP A 298 15.51 3.60 -15.42
CA TRP A 298 15.03 4.96 -15.22
C TRP A 298 14.49 5.61 -16.50
N ILE A 299 14.59 4.93 -17.66
CA ILE A 299 14.09 5.44 -18.92
C ILE A 299 12.55 5.37 -18.93
N ILE A 300 11.92 6.45 -19.36
CA ILE A 300 10.48 6.55 -19.57
C ILE A 300 10.20 6.11 -21.01
N ASP A 301 9.32 5.13 -21.20
CA ASP A 301 8.98 4.65 -22.55
C ASP A 301 8.26 5.76 -23.31
N LYS A 302 8.87 6.22 -24.40
CA LYS A 302 8.36 7.31 -25.24
C LYS A 302 7.13 6.91 -26.08
N GLU A 303 6.71 5.64 -26.03
CA GLU A 303 5.66 5.12 -26.92
C GLU A 303 4.22 5.51 -26.52
N CYS A 304 4.00 6.11 -25.35
CA CYS A 304 2.64 6.53 -24.95
C CYS A 304 2.12 7.83 -25.60
N ASP A 305 2.96 8.58 -26.33
CA ASP A 305 2.58 9.91 -26.86
C ASP A 305 1.99 9.89 -28.29
N VAL A 306 1.82 8.72 -28.92
CA VAL A 306 1.34 8.65 -30.33
C VAL A 306 -0.19 8.61 -30.46
N MET A 307 -0.94 8.48 -29.37
CA MET A 307 -2.41 8.49 -29.45
C MET A 307 -2.99 9.72 -28.75
N GLY A 308 -2.78 10.88 -29.37
CA GLY A 308 -3.58 12.06 -29.09
C GLY A 308 -5.03 11.82 -29.50
N THR A 309 -5.88 11.42 -28.58
CA THR A 309 -7.32 11.74 -28.59
C THR A 309 -7.87 11.54 -27.19
N GLU A 310 -8.71 12.46 -26.76
CA GLU A 310 -9.47 12.48 -25.51
C GLU A 310 -10.11 11.12 -25.16
N SER A 311 -9.38 10.25 -24.45
CA SER A 311 -9.94 9.06 -23.82
C SER A 311 -10.19 9.35 -22.34
N LYS A 312 -11.19 10.18 -22.08
CA LYS A 312 -11.92 10.10 -20.81
C LYS A 312 -12.70 8.81 -20.84
N HIS A 313 -12.20 7.72 -20.26
CA HIS A 313 -13.03 6.64 -19.71
C HIS A 313 -12.23 5.68 -18.80
N PHE A 314 -12.60 5.72 -17.52
CA PHE A 314 -12.49 4.69 -16.47
C PHE A 314 -11.17 4.43 -15.68
N VAL A 315 -11.05 5.19 -14.58
CA VAL A 315 -10.78 4.79 -13.17
C VAL A 315 -9.39 4.26 -12.74
N LEU A 316 -8.50 3.78 -13.60
CA LEU A 316 -7.17 3.34 -13.13
C LEU A 316 -6.04 4.12 -13.79
N SER A 317 -5.28 4.86 -12.97
CA SER A 317 -4.15 5.62 -13.47
C SER A 317 -2.98 4.69 -13.80
N THR A 318 -2.45 4.82 -15.00
CA THR A 318 -1.42 3.94 -15.56
C THR A 318 -0.01 4.49 -15.32
N ARG A 319 1.00 3.67 -15.57
CA ARG A 319 2.42 4.10 -15.52
C ARG A 319 2.70 5.25 -16.51
N GLY A 320 2.06 5.23 -17.68
CA GLY A 320 2.21 6.23 -18.73
C GLY A 320 1.69 7.61 -18.31
N ASP A 321 0.53 7.65 -17.64
CA ASP A 321 -0.08 8.90 -17.15
C ASP A 321 0.85 9.66 -16.19
N HIS A 322 1.65 8.91 -15.43
CA HIS A 322 2.61 9.43 -14.46
C HIS A 322 4.02 9.60 -15.00
N LYS A 323 4.29 9.21 -16.25
CA LYS A 323 5.64 9.16 -16.83
C LYS A 323 6.65 8.47 -15.90
N ALA A 324 6.22 7.40 -15.25
CA ALA A 324 7.02 6.75 -14.22
C ALA A 324 8.06 5.79 -14.84
N PRO A 325 9.27 5.71 -14.26
CA PRO A 325 10.30 4.77 -14.72
C PRO A 325 9.92 3.30 -14.41
N LEU A 326 10.51 2.35 -15.13
CA LEU A 326 10.27 0.90 -14.95
C LEU A 326 10.65 0.40 -13.55
N VAL A 327 11.62 1.06 -12.91
CA VAL A 327 12.01 0.73 -11.54
C VAL A 327 10.88 0.93 -10.53
N ALA A 328 9.98 1.90 -10.75
CA ALA A 328 8.84 2.15 -9.87
C ALA A 328 7.78 1.04 -9.97
N GLU A 329 7.48 0.59 -11.19
CA GLU A 329 6.59 -0.55 -11.44
C GLU A 329 7.16 -1.85 -10.86
N SER A 330 8.47 -2.06 -11.01
CA SER A 330 9.14 -3.22 -10.42
C SER A 330 9.08 -3.19 -8.89
N ALA A 331 9.25 -2.03 -8.26
CA ALA A 331 9.12 -1.87 -6.82
C ALA A 331 7.69 -2.20 -6.33
N LEU A 332 6.66 -1.70 -7.03
CA LEU A 332 5.27 -2.01 -6.73
C LEU A 332 4.97 -3.50 -6.87
N LYS A 333 5.44 -4.15 -7.95
CA LYS A 333 5.26 -5.59 -8.15
C LYS A 333 5.88 -6.41 -7.03
N ILE A 334 7.14 -6.11 -6.65
CA ILE A 334 7.84 -6.79 -5.55
C ILE A 334 7.09 -6.59 -4.23
N ALA A 335 6.63 -5.37 -3.94
CA ALA A 335 5.87 -5.09 -2.73
C ALA A 335 4.53 -5.84 -2.70
N TRP A 336 3.82 -5.87 -3.83
CA TRP A 336 2.55 -6.57 -3.96
C TRP A 336 2.70 -8.08 -3.80
N GLU A 337 3.75 -8.69 -4.37
CA GLU A 337 4.05 -10.12 -4.16
C GLU A 337 4.21 -10.46 -2.66
N MET A 338 4.88 -9.60 -1.88
CA MET A 338 4.99 -9.78 -0.42
C MET A 338 3.63 -9.66 0.27
N ILE A 339 2.80 -8.70 -0.13
CA ILE A 339 1.45 -8.50 0.41
C ILE A 339 0.57 -9.73 0.10
N GLU A 340 0.57 -10.22 -1.14
CA GLU A 340 -0.24 -11.34 -1.59
C GLU A 340 0.07 -12.62 -0.80
N ARG A 341 1.36 -12.91 -0.54
CA ARG A 341 1.77 -14.06 0.30
C ARG A 341 1.21 -13.99 1.72
N SER A 342 0.94 -12.79 2.23
CA SER A 342 0.39 -12.58 3.58
C SER A 342 -1.14 -12.66 3.64
N GLN A 343 -1.83 -12.59 2.50
CA GLN A 343 -3.30 -12.64 2.46
C GLN A 343 -3.86 -13.96 2.95
N THR A 344 -3.09 -15.05 2.87
CA THR A 344 -3.49 -16.36 3.36
C THR A 344 -3.36 -16.51 4.88
N LEU A 345 -2.73 -15.54 5.58
CA LEU A 345 -2.69 -15.52 7.04
C LEU A 345 -4.12 -15.39 7.61
N PRO A 346 -4.51 -16.23 8.57
CA PRO A 346 -5.91 -16.29 9.02
C PRO A 346 -6.33 -15.15 9.96
N SER A 347 -5.38 -14.58 10.72
CA SER A 347 -5.64 -13.50 11.67
C SER A 347 -5.12 -12.16 11.12
N LEU A 348 -5.89 -11.11 11.39
CA LEU A 348 -5.64 -9.76 10.89
C LEU A 348 -4.37 -9.15 11.52
N GLN A 349 -4.16 -9.37 12.81
CA GLN A 349 -3.05 -8.78 13.57
C GLN A 349 -1.66 -9.25 13.09
N PRO A 350 -1.40 -10.56 12.90
CA PRO A 350 -0.18 -11.04 12.24
C PRO A 350 0.00 -10.50 10.83
N ARG A 351 -1.08 -10.37 10.05
CA ARG A 351 -1.03 -9.82 8.69
C ARG A 351 -0.58 -8.37 8.68
N ILE A 352 -1.17 -7.52 9.53
CA ILE A 352 -0.76 -6.11 9.71
C ILE A 352 0.71 -6.03 10.07
N ARG A 353 1.14 -6.75 11.11
CA ARG A 353 2.54 -6.76 11.57
C ARG A 353 3.52 -7.21 10.49
N PHE A 354 3.11 -8.18 9.67
CA PHE A 354 3.91 -8.65 8.56
C PHE A 354 4.07 -7.57 7.50
N ILE A 355 2.98 -6.99 6.99
CA ILE A 355 3.00 -5.96 5.94
C ILE A 355 3.79 -4.72 6.39
N ARG A 356 3.61 -4.29 7.65
CA ARG A 356 4.40 -3.20 8.26
C ARG A 356 5.89 -3.53 8.33
N SER A 357 6.24 -4.80 8.57
CA SER A 357 7.64 -5.25 8.66
C SER A 357 8.28 -5.52 7.29
N THR A 358 7.49 -5.66 6.22
CA THR A 358 7.95 -5.99 4.87
C THR A 358 7.71 -4.85 3.88
N ALA A 359 6.53 -4.76 3.29
CA ALA A 359 6.20 -3.82 2.21
C ALA A 359 6.41 -2.36 2.62
N ALA A 360 5.89 -1.96 3.79
CA ALA A 360 6.08 -0.61 4.33
C ALA A 360 7.58 -0.25 4.47
N ARG A 361 8.36 -1.13 5.12
CA ARG A 361 9.82 -0.96 5.24
C ARG A 361 10.54 -0.98 3.91
N PHE A 362 10.11 -1.81 2.97
CA PHE A 362 10.66 -1.88 1.62
C PHE A 362 10.48 -0.54 0.90
N PHE A 363 9.28 0.05 0.95
CA PHE A 363 9.03 1.36 0.37
C PHE A 363 9.84 2.46 1.07
N TRP A 364 10.04 2.38 2.37
CA TRP A 364 10.93 3.30 3.07
C TRP A 364 12.39 3.19 2.57
N TYR A 365 12.92 1.98 2.36
CA TYR A 365 14.24 1.82 1.74
C TYR A 365 14.30 2.31 0.30
N PHE A 366 13.24 2.05 -0.48
CA PHE A 366 13.12 2.53 -1.84
C PHE A 366 13.11 4.06 -1.90
N LEU A 367 12.32 4.70 -1.03
CA LEU A 367 12.27 6.15 -0.85
C LEU A 367 13.66 6.73 -0.55
N ASN A 368 14.40 6.12 0.39
CA ASN A 368 15.78 6.55 0.65
C ASN A 368 16.69 6.39 -0.57
N GLY A 369 16.46 5.37 -1.40
CA GLY A 369 17.11 5.23 -2.71
C GLY A 369 16.78 6.39 -3.66
N LEU A 370 15.52 6.82 -3.72
CA LEU A 370 15.11 8.00 -4.50
C LEU A 370 15.79 9.28 -3.98
N ILE A 371 15.76 9.50 -2.66
CA ILE A 371 16.38 10.66 -2.02
C ILE A 371 17.88 10.69 -2.31
N LEU A 372 18.56 9.55 -2.16
CA LEU A 372 20.00 9.45 -2.44
C LEU A 372 20.32 9.76 -3.90
N ARG A 373 19.50 9.28 -4.83
CA ARG A 373 19.66 9.58 -6.26
C ARG A 373 19.51 11.07 -6.54
N CYS A 374 18.52 11.73 -5.95
CA CYS A 374 18.36 13.17 -6.09
C CYS A 374 19.52 13.95 -5.44
N LYS A 375 19.95 13.58 -4.23
CA LYS A 375 21.07 14.25 -3.53
C LYS A 375 22.41 14.13 -4.24
N ASN A 376 22.65 13.02 -4.95
CA ASN A 376 23.86 12.82 -5.74
C ASN A 376 23.82 13.57 -7.09
N THR A 377 22.78 14.35 -7.35
CA THR A 377 22.62 15.12 -8.57
C THR A 377 23.01 16.57 -8.29
N ASP A 378 24.16 16.99 -8.80
CA ASP A 378 24.62 18.38 -8.66
C ASP A 378 23.91 19.28 -9.68
N PHE A 379 23.25 20.35 -9.21
CA PHE A 379 22.72 21.43 -10.05
C PHE A 379 23.83 22.40 -10.47
N SER A 380 24.89 21.88 -11.08
CA SER A 380 25.94 22.73 -11.68
C SER A 380 25.39 23.44 -12.91
N LEU A 381 25.77 24.72 -13.08
CA LEU A 381 25.32 25.56 -14.20
C LEU A 381 25.65 24.95 -15.59
N GLU A 382 26.68 24.11 -15.67
CA GLU A 382 27.13 23.47 -16.91
C GLU A 382 26.32 22.22 -17.30
N ASN A 383 25.52 21.63 -16.39
CA ASN A 383 24.81 20.38 -16.63
C ASN A 383 23.39 20.32 -16.03
N VAL A 384 22.74 21.48 -15.95
CA VAL A 384 21.40 21.62 -15.33
C VAL A 384 20.37 20.68 -15.96
N ASP A 385 20.41 20.51 -17.28
CA ASP A 385 19.42 19.72 -18.02
C ASP A 385 19.45 18.22 -17.67
N ALA A 386 20.64 17.62 -17.61
CA ALA A 386 20.76 16.20 -17.23
C ALA A 386 20.37 15.97 -15.77
N SER A 387 20.67 16.95 -14.90
CA SER A 387 20.29 16.93 -13.50
C SER A 387 18.77 17.02 -13.32
N ILE A 388 18.10 17.91 -14.07
CA ILE A 388 16.64 18.02 -14.09
C ILE A 388 15.99 16.69 -14.48
N ILE A 389 16.44 16.04 -15.56
CA ILE A 389 15.87 14.77 -16.02
C ILE A 389 15.95 13.70 -14.92
N LYS A 390 17.10 13.58 -14.24
CA LYS A 390 17.30 12.61 -13.16
C LYS A 390 16.36 12.83 -11.99
N VAL A 391 16.20 14.08 -11.54
CA VAL A 391 15.30 14.43 -10.44
C VAL A 391 13.84 14.22 -10.85
N CYS A 392 13.46 14.58 -12.09
CA CYS A 392 12.12 14.31 -12.63
C CYS A 392 11.78 12.81 -12.60
N GLY A 393 12.72 11.94 -12.97
CA GLY A 393 12.52 10.49 -12.92
C GLY A 393 12.19 9.99 -11.51
N SER A 394 12.87 10.53 -10.48
CA SER A 394 12.57 10.23 -9.07
C SER A 394 11.22 10.77 -8.61
N ILE A 395 10.85 11.99 -9.02
CA ILE A 395 9.55 12.60 -8.70
C ILE A 395 8.41 11.78 -9.33
N ASN A 396 8.52 11.42 -10.60
CA ASN A 396 7.52 10.60 -11.29
C ASN A 396 7.39 9.21 -10.68
N ALA A 397 8.51 8.59 -10.27
CA ALA A 397 8.49 7.32 -9.54
C ALA A 397 7.72 7.45 -8.23
N ALA A 398 7.99 8.51 -7.45
CA ALA A 398 7.31 8.77 -6.20
C ALA A 398 5.81 9.00 -6.39
N ARG A 399 5.42 9.81 -7.37
CA ARG A 399 4.02 10.10 -7.72
C ARG A 399 3.24 8.84 -8.08
N TYR A 400 3.83 7.98 -8.91
CA TYR A 400 3.17 6.73 -9.32
C TYR A 400 2.98 5.76 -8.15
N ILE A 401 3.98 5.63 -7.28
CA ILE A 401 3.88 4.79 -6.09
C ILE A 401 2.86 5.36 -5.11
N GLU A 402 2.85 6.68 -4.90
CA GLU A 402 1.86 7.38 -4.07
C GLU A 402 0.43 7.08 -4.55
N SER A 403 0.15 7.28 -5.84
CA SER A 403 -1.16 6.96 -6.44
C SER A 403 -1.54 5.49 -6.23
N LYS A 404 -0.61 4.55 -6.40
CA LYS A 404 -0.88 3.11 -6.25
C LYS A 404 -1.08 2.69 -4.80
N MET A 405 -0.35 3.29 -3.86
CA MET A 405 -0.56 3.08 -2.44
C MET A 405 -1.90 3.63 -1.95
N GLN A 406 -2.34 4.75 -2.53
CA GLN A 406 -3.67 5.29 -2.28
C GLN A 406 -4.75 4.32 -2.78
N GLU A 407 -4.62 3.83 -4.01
CA GLU A 407 -5.52 2.79 -4.56
C GLU A 407 -5.57 1.53 -3.67
N TRP A 408 -4.42 1.06 -3.17
CA TRP A 408 -4.38 -0.09 -2.25
C TRP A 408 -5.03 0.22 -0.91
N SER A 409 -4.91 1.45 -0.42
CA SER A 409 -5.48 1.85 0.86
C SER A 409 -7.00 1.98 0.82
N ASP A 410 -7.58 2.15 -0.36
CA ASP A 410 -9.02 2.20 -0.58
C ASP A 410 -9.66 0.80 -0.65
N ASP A 411 -8.86 -0.27 -0.75
CA ASP A 411 -9.33 -1.65 -0.72
C ASP A 411 -9.86 -2.05 0.67
N VAL A 412 -10.98 -2.80 0.69
CA VAL A 412 -11.69 -3.21 1.92
C VAL A 412 -10.75 -3.89 2.90
N SER A 413 -9.84 -4.76 2.42
CA SER A 413 -8.94 -5.50 3.31
C SER A 413 -7.97 -4.58 4.05
N PHE A 414 -7.50 -3.52 3.41
CA PHE A 414 -6.61 -2.53 4.02
C PHE A 414 -7.36 -1.55 4.94
N LEU A 415 -8.59 -1.21 4.62
CA LEU A 415 -9.46 -0.43 5.50
C LEU A 415 -9.73 -1.17 6.81
N GLU A 416 -10.07 -2.46 6.74
CA GLU A 416 -10.25 -3.31 7.92
C GLU A 416 -8.97 -3.43 8.75
N MET A 417 -7.83 -3.66 8.09
CA MET A 417 -6.52 -3.69 8.74
C MET A 417 -6.23 -2.37 9.48
N ARG A 418 -6.56 -1.22 8.88
CA ARG A 418 -6.34 0.09 9.51
C ARG A 418 -7.24 0.32 10.71
N ILE A 419 -8.50 -0.12 10.67
CA ILE A 419 -9.41 -0.04 11.82
C ILE A 419 -8.86 -0.89 12.97
N ALA A 420 -8.47 -2.14 12.69
CA ALA A 420 -7.95 -3.04 13.70
C ALA A 420 -6.60 -2.59 14.29
N GLU A 421 -5.77 -1.89 13.51
CA GLU A 421 -4.54 -1.26 14.01
C GLU A 421 -4.88 -0.14 15.01
N LYS A 422 -5.83 0.75 14.67
CA LYS A 422 -6.28 1.83 15.57
C LYS A 422 -6.89 1.30 16.85
N ASP A 423 -7.72 0.26 16.78
CA ASP A 423 -8.34 -0.35 17.95
C ASP A 423 -7.31 -0.97 18.92
N SER A 424 -6.17 -1.43 18.38
CA SER A 424 -5.06 -1.96 19.18
C SER A 424 -4.14 -0.88 19.78
N ASP A 425 -4.14 0.32 19.21
CA ASP A 425 -3.31 1.46 19.61
C ASP A 425 -4.02 2.47 20.53
N ILE A 426 -5.26 2.18 20.98
CA ILE A 426 -6.06 3.06 21.87
C ILE A 426 -5.32 3.43 23.18
N ASP A 427 -4.26 2.70 23.57
CA ASP A 427 -3.45 2.99 24.76
C ASP A 427 -2.24 3.92 24.51
N ARG A 428 -2.03 4.41 23.28
CA ARG A 428 -1.03 5.45 22.97
C ARG A 428 -1.74 6.76 22.65
N ASN A 429 -1.86 7.61 23.66
CA ASN A 429 -2.15 9.03 23.53
C ASN A 429 -1.27 9.66 22.45
N ASN A 430 -1.82 9.77 21.24
CA ASN A 430 -1.42 10.69 20.19
C ASN A 430 -2.59 10.75 19.22
N GLU A 431 -3.53 11.66 19.49
CA GLU A 431 -4.40 12.26 18.47
C GLU A 431 -3.52 12.97 17.44
N VAL A 432 -2.82 12.21 16.59
CA VAL A 432 -2.37 12.72 15.30
C VAL A 432 -3.47 12.35 14.31
N LEU A 433 -4.48 13.21 14.31
CA LEU A 433 -5.38 13.39 13.18
C LEU A 433 -4.51 13.60 11.93
N GLY A 434 -4.28 12.55 11.14
CA GLY A 434 -3.36 12.68 10.01
C GLY A 434 -3.55 11.67 8.90
N ASN A 435 -3.68 10.37 9.21
CA ASN A 435 -3.77 9.36 8.15
C ASN A 435 -4.96 8.42 8.32
N SER A 436 -5.97 8.63 7.49
CA SER A 436 -7.12 7.72 7.32
C SER A 436 -6.71 6.39 6.70
N CYS A 437 -5.67 6.38 5.87
CA CYS A 437 -5.20 5.22 5.10
C CYS A 437 -4.16 4.36 5.85
N PHE A 438 -4.02 3.09 5.41
CA PHE A 438 -3.05 2.14 5.97
C PHE A 438 -1.60 2.55 5.68
N PHE A 439 -1.28 2.93 4.43
CA PHE A 439 0.07 3.36 3.99
C PHE A 439 0.31 4.87 4.15
N GLY A 440 -0.42 5.54 5.05
CA GLY A 440 -0.40 7.00 5.08
C GLY A 440 0.95 7.63 5.44
N GLU A 441 1.76 6.99 6.29
CA GLU A 441 3.08 7.51 6.65
C GLU A 441 4.03 7.46 5.44
N GLU A 442 3.94 6.38 4.67
CA GLU A 442 4.70 6.17 3.45
C GLU A 442 4.26 7.15 2.35
N ILE A 443 2.94 7.35 2.18
CA ILE A 443 2.36 8.32 1.24
C ILE A 443 2.84 9.73 1.58
N LYS A 444 2.71 10.16 2.83
CA LYS A 444 3.17 11.48 3.27
C LYS A 444 4.67 11.68 3.02
N SER A 445 5.49 10.66 3.26
CA SER A 445 6.93 10.74 3.01
C SER A 445 7.26 10.89 1.51
N LEU A 446 6.46 10.28 0.63
CA LEU A 446 6.59 10.45 -0.82
C LEU A 446 6.17 11.87 -1.24
N GLU A 447 5.10 12.41 -0.68
CA GLU A 447 4.65 13.79 -0.92
C GLU A 447 5.68 14.83 -0.48
N GLU A 448 6.30 14.64 0.69
CA GLU A 448 7.38 15.49 1.18
C GLU A 448 8.59 15.44 0.24
N LEU A 449 8.98 14.25 -0.25
CA LEU A 449 10.04 14.13 -1.26
C LEU A 449 9.71 14.92 -2.52
N MET A 450 8.51 14.73 -3.08
CA MET A 450 8.10 15.40 -4.31
C MET A 450 8.12 16.92 -4.14
N THR A 451 7.55 17.42 -3.04
CA THR A 451 7.50 18.86 -2.74
C THR A 451 8.89 19.46 -2.62
N ASN A 452 9.78 18.82 -1.84
CA ASN A 452 11.14 19.31 -1.64
C ASN A 452 11.92 19.40 -2.96
N TRP A 453 11.88 18.34 -3.79
CA TRP A 453 12.66 18.32 -5.03
C TRP A 453 12.04 19.15 -6.16
N LEU A 454 10.72 19.35 -6.17
CA LEU A 454 10.09 20.34 -7.06
C LEU A 454 10.57 21.75 -6.72
N MET A 455 10.64 22.10 -5.43
CA MET A 455 11.17 23.38 -4.97
C MET A 455 12.65 23.58 -5.30
N GLU A 456 13.47 22.53 -5.22
CA GLU A 456 14.87 22.57 -5.65
C GLU A 456 15.00 22.84 -7.16
N ILE A 457 14.19 22.17 -8.01
CA ILE A 457 14.16 22.46 -9.46
C ILE A 457 13.77 23.92 -9.70
N ILE A 458 12.71 24.41 -9.06
CA ILE A 458 12.27 25.81 -9.20
C ILE A 458 13.41 26.76 -8.82
N SER A 459 14.07 26.51 -7.69
CA SER A 459 15.19 27.33 -7.20
C SER A 459 16.37 27.31 -8.17
N ALA A 460 16.70 26.16 -8.76
CA ALA A 460 17.76 26.04 -9.75
C ALA A 460 17.44 26.82 -11.05
N LEU A 461 16.19 26.75 -11.53
CA LEU A 461 15.75 27.52 -12.71
C LEU A 461 15.84 29.03 -12.46
N LEU A 462 15.35 29.49 -11.30
CA LEU A 462 15.35 30.90 -10.93
C LEU A 462 16.77 31.43 -10.76
N HIS A 463 17.65 30.66 -10.11
CA HIS A 463 19.05 31.03 -9.95
C HIS A 463 19.79 31.11 -11.28
N HIS A 464 19.51 30.17 -12.20
CA HIS A 464 20.07 30.21 -13.55
C HIS A 464 19.59 31.44 -14.33
N PHE A 465 18.29 31.74 -14.25
CA PHE A 465 17.71 32.93 -14.88
C PHE A 465 18.30 34.23 -14.29
N GLU A 466 18.40 34.34 -12.96
CA GLU A 466 19.01 35.49 -12.27
C GLU A 466 20.46 35.70 -12.70
N THR A 467 21.25 34.63 -12.77
CA THR A 467 22.66 34.69 -13.18
C THR A 467 22.80 35.21 -14.60
N LEU A 468 21.98 34.71 -15.53
CA LEU A 468 22.02 35.10 -16.94
C LEU A 468 21.41 36.48 -17.22
N SER A 469 20.46 36.94 -16.40
CA SER A 469 19.78 38.23 -16.55
C SER A 469 20.38 39.35 -15.69
N TRP A 470 21.44 39.05 -14.94
CA TRP A 470 22.07 40.00 -14.01
C TRP A 470 22.46 41.32 -14.67
N GLU A 471 23.12 41.26 -15.83
CA GLU A 471 23.57 42.46 -16.55
C GLU A 471 22.38 43.30 -17.04
N TYR A 472 21.32 42.66 -17.52
CA TYR A 472 20.09 43.32 -17.96
C TYR A 472 19.44 44.14 -16.84
N LEU A 473 19.33 43.55 -15.64
CA LEU A 473 18.64 44.17 -14.50
C LEU A 473 19.47 45.23 -13.78
N GLN A 474 20.81 45.11 -13.79
CA GLN A 474 21.72 46.02 -13.08
C GLN A 474 22.25 47.17 -13.94
N ASN A 475 22.60 46.92 -15.21
CA ASN A 475 23.35 47.91 -15.98
C ASN A 475 22.47 49.02 -16.57
N GLY A 476 21.16 48.82 -16.71
CA GLY A 476 20.16 49.83 -17.03
C GLY A 476 20.39 50.69 -18.28
N ARG A 477 21.42 50.38 -19.09
CA ARG A 477 21.89 51.24 -20.19
C ARG A 477 20.83 51.43 -21.26
N TYR A 478 20.05 50.39 -21.54
CA TYR A 478 18.94 50.40 -22.50
C TYR A 478 17.73 51.24 -22.03
N PHE A 479 17.57 51.43 -20.72
CA PHE A 479 16.41 52.16 -20.18
C PHE A 479 16.64 53.68 -20.11
N VAL A 480 17.89 54.11 -19.97
CA VAL A 480 18.26 55.51 -19.67
C VAL A 480 18.60 56.34 -20.92
N GLN A 481 19.10 55.71 -21.99
CA GLN A 481 19.68 56.37 -23.18
C GLN A 481 18.60 56.74 -24.23
N GLU A 482 18.44 58.03 -24.55
CA GLU A 482 17.44 58.50 -25.54
C GLU A 482 17.84 58.25 -27.01
N ASN A 483 19.09 57.84 -27.28
CA ASN A 483 19.63 57.69 -28.64
C ASN A 483 20.51 56.43 -28.74
N LEU A 484 19.92 55.25 -28.94
CA LEU A 484 20.57 54.28 -29.83
C LEU A 484 20.14 54.66 -31.25
N HIS A 485 21.13 54.78 -32.14
CA HIS A 485 21.02 55.22 -33.53
C HIS A 485 19.66 54.92 -34.18
N ARG A 486 19.06 55.95 -34.78
CA ARG A 486 17.99 55.81 -35.79
C ARG A 486 18.47 54.80 -36.86
N VAL A 487 18.12 53.54 -36.67
CA VAL A 487 17.93 52.62 -37.80
C VAL A 487 16.54 52.96 -38.36
N PRO A 488 16.37 53.04 -39.70
CA PRO A 488 15.13 53.51 -40.29
C PRO A 488 13.96 52.63 -39.86
N ALA A 489 12.80 53.26 -39.74
CA ALA A 489 11.54 52.70 -39.28
C ALA A 489 11.02 51.57 -40.19
N VAL A 490 11.62 50.39 -40.15
CA VAL A 490 11.04 49.09 -40.54
C VAL A 490 11.92 47.99 -39.92
N THR A 491 11.73 47.68 -38.63
CA THR A 491 11.96 46.34 -38.06
C THR A 491 11.51 46.36 -36.61
N ASP A 492 10.85 45.29 -36.19
CA ASP A 492 10.29 45.06 -34.86
C ASP A 492 11.28 45.42 -33.74
N LEU A 493 10.77 45.98 -32.63
CA LEU A 493 11.54 46.20 -31.40
C LEU A 493 12.16 44.86 -30.95
N ALA A 494 13.43 44.67 -31.29
CA ALA A 494 14.17 43.47 -30.96
C ALA A 494 14.38 43.38 -29.43
N VAL A 495 14.25 42.18 -28.88
CA VAL A 495 14.48 41.88 -27.46
C VAL A 495 15.91 42.25 -27.07
N SER A 496 16.09 42.83 -25.89
CA SER A 496 17.38 43.25 -25.36
C SER A 496 18.38 42.09 -25.34
N PHE A 497 19.56 42.29 -25.91
CA PHE A 497 20.58 41.24 -26.02
C PHE A 497 20.90 40.58 -24.66
N ASP A 498 20.99 41.39 -23.61
CA ASP A 498 21.36 40.97 -22.25
C ASP A 498 20.31 40.07 -21.55
N ILE A 499 19.08 39.95 -22.07
CA ILE A 499 18.04 39.05 -21.51
C ILE A 499 17.73 37.84 -22.42
N VAL A 500 18.08 37.90 -23.71
CA VAL A 500 17.75 36.85 -24.68
C VAL A 500 18.28 35.48 -24.24
N GLN A 501 19.51 35.42 -23.73
CA GLN A 501 20.11 34.17 -23.27
C GLN A 501 19.34 33.55 -22.09
N ALA A 502 18.90 34.38 -21.13
CA ALA A 502 18.11 33.94 -19.98
C ALA A 502 16.73 33.40 -20.42
N LEU A 503 16.09 34.05 -21.38
CA LEU A 503 14.79 33.63 -21.93
C LEU A 503 14.89 32.32 -22.71
N ASP A 504 15.94 32.14 -23.52
CA ASP A 504 16.14 30.91 -24.29
C ASP A 504 16.47 29.70 -23.39
N ALA A 505 17.30 29.91 -22.37
CA ALA A 505 17.58 28.89 -21.35
C ALA A 505 16.30 28.48 -20.61
N LEU A 506 15.53 29.45 -20.12
CA LEU A 506 14.26 29.20 -19.43
C LEU A 506 13.26 28.43 -20.31
N LYS A 507 13.12 28.83 -21.58
CA LYS A 507 12.25 28.16 -22.54
C LYS A 507 12.66 26.71 -22.76
N SER A 508 13.96 26.46 -22.96
CA SER A 508 14.49 25.11 -23.18
C SER A 508 14.29 24.22 -21.96
N GLN A 509 14.55 24.74 -20.76
CA GLN A 509 14.38 24.01 -19.50
C GLN A 509 12.91 23.72 -19.18
N LEU A 510 11.99 24.67 -19.40
CA LEU A 510 10.55 24.43 -19.23
C LEU A 510 10.02 23.42 -20.24
N HIS A 511 10.52 23.42 -21.47
CA HIS A 511 10.17 22.40 -22.45
C HIS A 511 10.69 21.01 -22.03
N LEU A 512 11.92 20.94 -21.53
CA LEU A 512 12.49 19.70 -20.99
C LEU A 512 11.68 19.14 -19.81
N LEU A 513 11.25 20.02 -18.90
CA LEU A 513 10.38 19.68 -17.78
C LEU A 513 9.01 19.20 -18.24
N LYS A 514 8.41 19.85 -19.25
CA LYS A 514 7.14 19.39 -19.84
C LYS A 514 7.26 17.98 -20.40
N MET A 515 8.40 17.64 -21.00
CA MET A 515 8.63 16.30 -21.55
C MET A 515 8.91 15.27 -20.44
N SER A 516 9.67 15.65 -19.41
CA SER A 516 10.18 14.72 -18.40
C SER A 516 9.27 14.50 -17.20
N LEU A 517 8.59 15.54 -16.73
CA LEU A 517 7.77 15.52 -15.52
C LEU A 517 6.32 15.14 -15.83
N ASN A 518 5.64 14.49 -14.89
CA ASN A 518 4.22 14.18 -15.01
C ASN A 518 3.36 15.45 -15.13
N PRO A 519 2.18 15.39 -15.78
CA PRO A 519 1.40 16.59 -16.10
C PRO A 519 0.97 17.41 -14.89
N LYS A 520 0.58 16.75 -13.78
CA LYS A 520 0.13 17.44 -12.56
C LYS A 520 1.27 18.28 -11.97
N ASP A 521 2.42 17.65 -11.75
CA ASP A 521 3.56 18.32 -11.13
C ASP A 521 4.18 19.38 -12.04
N PHE A 522 4.15 19.16 -13.36
CA PHE A 522 4.55 20.19 -14.32
C PHE A 522 3.66 21.43 -14.24
N LEU A 523 2.33 21.26 -14.15
CA LEU A 523 1.40 22.37 -14.08
C LEU A 523 1.64 23.25 -12.83
N ASP A 524 1.87 22.62 -11.68
CA ASP A 524 2.12 23.34 -10.44
C ASP A 524 3.52 24.00 -10.45
N LEU A 525 4.51 23.33 -11.04
CA LEU A 525 5.87 23.84 -11.16
C LEU A 525 5.94 25.10 -12.03
N TRP A 526 5.43 25.08 -13.27
CA TRP A 526 5.61 26.24 -14.16
C TRP A 526 4.86 27.47 -13.65
N ARG A 527 3.70 27.29 -12.98
CA ARG A 527 2.96 28.38 -12.34
C ARG A 527 3.75 29.02 -11.21
N SER A 528 4.42 28.19 -10.40
CA SER A 528 5.29 28.65 -9.33
C SER A 528 6.52 29.39 -9.86
N VAL A 529 7.09 28.92 -10.99
CA VAL A 529 8.18 29.63 -11.70
C VAL A 529 7.70 31.00 -12.20
N ALA A 530 6.51 31.07 -12.81
CA ALA A 530 5.96 32.34 -13.29
C ALA A 530 5.74 33.35 -12.14
N ASP A 531 5.13 32.92 -11.03
CA ASP A 531 4.94 33.78 -9.84
C ASP A 531 6.28 34.25 -9.26
N ALA A 532 7.26 33.35 -9.13
CA ALA A 532 8.58 33.71 -8.61
C ALA A 532 9.33 34.68 -9.54
N LEU A 533 9.22 34.53 -10.86
CA LEU A 533 9.78 35.47 -11.83
C LEU A 533 9.07 36.83 -11.79
N ASP A 534 7.74 36.87 -11.64
CA ASP A 534 6.98 38.11 -11.46
C ASP A 534 7.51 38.90 -10.26
N GLN A 535 7.70 38.22 -9.12
CA GLN A 535 8.25 38.82 -7.91
C GLN A 535 9.72 39.25 -8.09
N PHE A 536 10.56 38.42 -8.70
CA PHE A 536 11.98 38.69 -8.91
C PHE A 536 12.20 39.94 -9.79
N VAL A 537 11.59 39.97 -10.97
CA VAL A 537 11.71 41.10 -11.91
C VAL A 537 11.13 42.36 -11.28
N SER A 538 9.96 42.28 -10.63
CA SER A 538 9.36 43.45 -9.97
C SER A 538 10.26 44.02 -8.87
N ARG A 539 10.84 43.17 -8.01
CA ARG A 539 11.80 43.59 -6.96
C ARG A 539 13.04 44.25 -7.52
N SER A 540 13.57 43.73 -8.63
CA SER A 540 14.73 44.32 -9.30
C SER A 540 14.47 45.75 -9.78
N ILE A 541 13.26 46.04 -10.25
CA ILE A 541 12.85 47.38 -10.70
C ILE A 541 12.79 48.34 -9.52
N PHE A 542 12.21 47.92 -8.40
CA PHE A 542 12.13 48.77 -7.21
C PHE A 542 13.50 49.08 -6.58
N THR A 543 14.48 48.19 -6.76
CA THR A 543 15.79 48.27 -6.11
C THR A 543 16.83 48.99 -6.98
N SER A 544 16.73 48.88 -8.30
CA SER A 544 17.74 49.39 -9.25
C SER A 544 17.80 50.92 -9.37
N GLY A 545 16.73 51.64 -8.99
CA GLY A 545 16.68 53.11 -9.07
C GLY A 545 16.82 53.67 -10.49
N ILE A 546 16.62 52.84 -11.52
CA ILE A 546 16.79 53.19 -12.92
C ILE A 546 15.69 54.15 -13.36
N ARG A 547 16.09 55.25 -14.01
CA ARG A 547 15.13 56.19 -14.60
C ARG A 547 14.84 55.86 -16.07
N TYR A 548 13.62 55.44 -16.35
CA TYR A 548 13.16 55.02 -17.67
C TYR A 548 12.86 56.22 -18.57
N SER A 549 13.44 56.21 -19.77
CA SER A 549 13.05 57.06 -20.91
C SER A 549 11.83 56.49 -21.64
N SER A 550 11.21 57.26 -22.54
CA SER A 550 10.10 56.74 -23.36
C SER A 550 10.51 55.55 -24.23
N GLY A 551 11.73 55.56 -24.78
CA GLY A 551 12.30 54.42 -25.50
C GLY A 551 12.56 53.22 -24.57
N GLY A 552 13.06 53.48 -23.37
CA GLY A 552 13.28 52.45 -22.35
C GLY A 552 12.00 51.75 -21.86
N ILE A 553 10.88 52.47 -21.78
CA ILE A 553 9.58 51.88 -21.45
C ILE A 553 9.13 50.91 -22.55
N ASN A 554 9.26 51.30 -23.82
CA ASN A 554 8.91 50.43 -24.96
C ASN A 554 9.83 49.20 -25.06
N GLN A 555 11.12 49.36 -24.73
CA GLN A 555 12.05 48.23 -24.68
C GLN A 555 11.70 47.27 -23.55
N PHE A 556 11.44 47.78 -22.34
CA PHE A 556 11.01 46.96 -21.21
C PHE A 556 9.70 46.22 -21.52
N ASP A 557 8.72 46.89 -22.15
CA ASP A 557 7.49 46.23 -22.61
C ASP A 557 7.81 45.09 -23.60
N SER A 558 8.64 45.34 -24.62
CA SER A 558 9.03 44.33 -25.61
C SER A 558 9.73 43.13 -24.98
N ASP A 559 10.62 43.36 -24.00
CA ASP A 559 11.33 42.31 -23.27
C ASP A 559 10.39 41.50 -22.37
N MET A 560 9.43 42.15 -21.69
CA MET A 560 8.42 41.47 -20.87
C MET A 560 7.43 40.68 -21.73
N GLN A 561 7.05 41.20 -22.91
CA GLN A 561 6.29 40.42 -23.88
C GLN A 561 7.07 39.15 -24.26
N ALA A 562 8.38 39.24 -24.52
CA ALA A 562 9.20 38.08 -24.82
C ALA A 562 9.22 37.05 -23.67
N LEU A 563 9.29 37.51 -22.42
CA LEU A 563 9.13 36.64 -21.24
C LEU A 563 7.77 35.93 -21.24
N PHE A 564 6.68 36.64 -21.48
CA PHE A 564 5.34 36.03 -21.53
C PHE A 564 5.23 34.98 -22.64
N HIS A 565 5.87 35.22 -23.80
CA HIS A 565 5.88 34.26 -24.91
C HIS A 565 6.57 32.93 -24.56
N VAL A 566 7.50 32.91 -23.59
CA VAL A 566 8.10 31.66 -23.09
C VAL A 566 7.04 30.71 -22.51
N PHE A 567 5.99 31.26 -21.90
CA PHE A 567 4.92 30.50 -21.23
C PHE A 567 3.69 30.22 -22.12
N GLN A 568 3.63 30.84 -23.31
CA GLN A 568 2.54 30.64 -24.28
C GLN A 568 2.28 29.15 -24.64
N PRO A 569 3.29 28.26 -24.74
CA PRO A 569 3.05 26.83 -25.02
C PRO A 569 2.31 26.07 -23.91
N PHE A 570 2.10 26.70 -22.74
CA PHE A 570 1.51 26.08 -21.55
C PHE A 570 0.19 26.75 -21.12
N CYS A 571 -0.09 27.97 -21.59
CA CYS A 571 -1.33 28.69 -21.26
C CYS A 571 -1.72 29.72 -22.34
N TYR A 572 -3.01 30.02 -22.45
CA TYR A 572 -3.54 30.98 -23.43
C TYR A 572 -3.27 32.45 -23.10
N ARG A 573 -3.08 32.78 -21.81
CA ARG A 573 -2.88 34.15 -21.29
C ARG A 573 -1.72 34.16 -20.29
N PRO A 574 -0.47 34.12 -20.75
CA PRO A 574 0.71 34.08 -19.89
C PRO A 574 0.85 35.32 -19.01
N ASP A 575 0.49 36.49 -19.53
CA ASP A 575 0.48 37.78 -18.83
C ASP A 575 -0.37 37.79 -17.56
N ALA A 576 -1.39 36.93 -17.46
CA ALA A 576 -2.22 36.80 -16.27
C ALA A 576 -1.44 36.31 -15.05
N PHE A 577 -0.38 35.52 -15.26
CA PHE A 577 0.49 34.96 -14.23
C PHE A 577 1.61 35.91 -13.79
N PHE A 578 1.69 37.10 -14.40
CA PHE A 578 2.65 38.15 -14.04
C PHE A 578 1.94 39.44 -13.61
N PRO A 579 1.15 39.40 -12.52
CA PRO A 579 0.35 40.54 -12.10
C PRO A 579 1.17 41.78 -11.76
N CYS A 580 2.31 41.64 -11.08
CA CYS A 580 3.12 42.79 -10.67
C CYS A 580 3.76 43.46 -11.87
N ILE A 581 4.38 42.69 -12.79
CA ILE A 581 4.97 43.22 -14.01
C ILE A 581 3.92 43.95 -14.85
N ARG A 582 2.71 43.38 -14.98
CA ARG A 582 1.60 44.00 -15.74
C ARG A 582 1.17 45.33 -15.13
N GLU A 583 1.07 45.41 -13.80
CA GLU A 583 0.76 46.66 -13.10
C GLU A 583 1.90 47.70 -13.25
N ILE A 584 3.16 47.27 -13.21
CA ILE A 584 4.33 48.14 -13.45
C ILE A 584 4.31 48.69 -14.88
N LEU A 585 4.11 47.85 -15.90
CA LEU A 585 4.00 48.27 -17.30
C LEU A 585 2.87 49.28 -17.49
N LYS A 586 1.71 49.01 -16.88
CA LYS A 586 0.58 49.93 -16.89
C LYS A 586 0.95 51.30 -16.33
N LEU A 587 1.59 51.35 -15.15
CA LEU A 587 2.06 52.59 -14.51
C LEU A 587 3.11 53.33 -15.36
N LEU A 588 4.04 52.60 -15.97
CA LEU A 588 5.08 53.17 -16.83
C LEU A 588 4.51 53.72 -18.15
N GLN A 589 3.37 53.22 -18.64
CA GLN A 589 2.72 53.65 -19.88
C GLN A 589 1.66 54.75 -19.68
N MET A 590 1.23 55.06 -18.44
CA MET A 590 0.21 56.09 -18.16
C MET A 590 0.56 57.47 -18.75
N SER A 591 -0.43 58.29 -19.10
CA SER A 591 -0.14 59.66 -19.56
C SER A 591 0.47 60.53 -18.45
N LYS A 592 1.10 61.65 -18.83
CA LYS A 592 1.71 62.58 -17.86
C LYS A 592 0.65 63.23 -16.98
N GLU A 593 -0.54 63.51 -17.51
CA GLU A 593 -1.67 64.02 -16.72
C GLU A 593 -2.18 62.99 -15.73
N GLU A 594 -2.36 61.74 -16.17
CA GLU A 594 -2.85 60.64 -15.34
C GLU A 594 -1.88 60.30 -14.21
N ALA A 595 -0.58 60.26 -14.48
CA ALA A 595 0.44 60.00 -13.47
C ALA A 595 0.51 61.08 -12.40
N LYS A 596 0.37 62.36 -12.77
CA LYS A 596 0.31 63.49 -11.82
C LYS A 596 -0.96 63.47 -10.98
N LEU A 597 -2.10 63.15 -11.59
CA LEU A 597 -3.36 62.96 -10.86
C LEU A 597 -3.26 61.82 -9.86
N LEU A 598 -2.59 60.72 -10.23
CA LEU A 598 -2.27 59.62 -9.31
C LEU A 598 -1.44 60.10 -8.13
N GLN A 599 -0.31 60.75 -8.38
CA GLN A 599 0.59 61.23 -7.32
C GLN A 599 -0.12 62.18 -6.36
N VAL A 600 -0.95 63.08 -6.88
CA VAL A 600 -1.72 64.02 -6.05
C VAL A 600 -2.82 63.31 -5.26
N ALA A 601 -3.49 62.31 -5.83
CA ALA A 601 -4.50 61.51 -5.14
C ALA A 601 -3.87 60.65 -4.02
N LEU A 602 -2.70 60.07 -4.30
CA LEU A 602 -1.90 59.28 -3.37
C LEU A 602 -1.38 60.12 -2.19
N PHE A 603 -1.00 61.38 -2.41
CA PHE A 603 -0.54 62.28 -1.34
C PHE A 603 -1.66 62.82 -0.44
N LYS A 604 -2.90 62.87 -0.93
CA LYS A 604 -4.01 63.57 -0.25
C LYS A 604 -4.99 62.64 0.48
N ASP A 605 -5.09 61.37 0.10
CA ASP A 605 -6.16 60.50 0.58
C ASP A 605 -5.65 59.39 1.52
N LYS A 606 -6.26 59.28 2.71
CA LYS A 606 -6.04 58.16 3.65
C LYS A 606 -6.58 56.82 3.10
N ASN A 607 -7.37 56.86 2.00
CA ASN A 607 -7.92 55.70 1.29
C ASN A 607 -7.22 55.40 -0.06
N GLY A 608 -5.92 55.67 -0.19
CA GLY A 608 -5.15 55.46 -1.43
C GLY A 608 -5.33 54.08 -2.09
N THR A 609 -5.59 53.03 -1.32
CA THR A 609 -5.89 51.67 -1.82
C THR A 609 -7.15 51.59 -2.68
N LYS A 610 -8.22 52.33 -2.36
CA LYS A 610 -9.46 52.35 -3.17
C LYS A 610 -9.24 53.01 -4.52
N CYS A 611 -8.39 54.03 -4.58
CA CYS A 611 -8.02 54.70 -5.82
C CYS A 611 -7.20 53.76 -6.72
N LEU A 612 -6.21 53.06 -6.15
CA LEU A 612 -5.42 52.05 -6.88
C LEU A 612 -6.29 50.92 -7.46
N HIS A 613 -7.22 50.39 -6.68
CA HIS A 613 -8.14 49.34 -7.16
C HIS A 613 -9.04 49.82 -8.31
N SER A 614 -9.48 51.09 -8.29
CA SER A 614 -10.28 51.66 -9.39
C SER A 614 -9.52 51.76 -10.72
N LEU A 615 -8.19 51.74 -10.65
CA LEU A 615 -7.28 51.72 -11.79
C LEU A 615 -6.80 50.30 -12.11
N GLY A 616 -7.34 49.28 -11.46
CA GLY A 616 -6.94 47.88 -11.64
C GLY A 616 -5.53 47.57 -11.13
N ILE A 617 -5.04 48.33 -10.14
CA ILE A 617 -3.79 48.09 -9.42
C ILE A 617 -4.17 47.50 -8.05
N SER A 618 -3.73 46.28 -7.81
CA SER A 618 -4.12 45.46 -6.66
C SER A 618 -2.99 44.65 -6.07
N HIS A 619 -1.91 44.45 -6.83
CA HIS A 619 -0.76 43.64 -6.43
C HIS A 619 0.43 44.49 -5.95
N LEU A 620 0.48 45.77 -6.34
CA LEU A 620 1.50 46.72 -5.88
C LEU A 620 1.08 47.50 -4.62
N THR A 621 2.02 47.71 -3.70
CA THR A 621 1.83 48.59 -2.54
C THR A 621 1.96 50.06 -2.90
N PHE A 622 1.49 50.94 -2.02
CA PHE A 622 1.59 52.39 -2.20
C PHE A 622 3.03 52.86 -2.49
N ASP A 623 4.00 52.40 -1.68
CA ASP A 623 5.40 52.79 -1.82
C ASP A 623 6.01 52.28 -3.13
N GLN A 624 5.58 51.10 -3.60
CA GLN A 624 6.01 50.55 -4.88
C GLN A 624 5.47 51.36 -6.06
N VAL A 625 4.21 51.79 -5.99
CA VAL A 625 3.59 52.64 -7.02
C VAL A 625 4.31 53.98 -7.10
N ASP A 626 4.58 54.63 -5.96
CA ASP A 626 5.28 55.92 -5.94
C ASP A 626 6.71 55.79 -6.48
N ASN A 627 7.43 54.73 -6.11
CA ASN A 627 8.76 54.42 -6.64
C ASN A 627 8.75 54.30 -8.18
N VAL A 628 7.83 53.51 -8.75
CA VAL A 628 7.70 53.34 -10.21
C VAL A 628 7.40 54.67 -10.92
N LEU A 629 6.51 55.49 -10.35
CA LEU A 629 6.17 56.80 -10.93
C LEU A 629 7.35 57.78 -10.85
N SER A 630 8.14 57.73 -9.77
CA SER A 630 9.34 58.55 -9.59
C SER A 630 10.48 58.20 -10.56
N ASN A 631 10.49 56.95 -11.05
CA ASN A 631 11.47 56.43 -12.00
C ASN A 631 11.18 56.83 -13.46
N ARG A 632 10.13 57.61 -13.75
CA ARG A 632 9.84 58.09 -15.11
C ARG A 632 10.61 59.38 -15.41
N LYS A 633 11.42 59.42 -16.48
CA LYS A 633 12.00 60.69 -16.98
C LYS A 633 10.91 61.56 -17.59
N CYS A 634 10.49 62.59 -16.87
CA CYS A 634 9.66 63.64 -17.46
C CYS A 634 10.51 64.48 -18.43
N ARG A 635 10.19 64.46 -19.73
CA ARG A 635 10.65 65.53 -20.64
C ARG A 635 10.13 66.87 -20.12
N SER A 636 11.04 67.82 -19.95
CA SER A 636 10.78 69.25 -19.73
C SER A 636 10.15 69.85 -20.96
#